data_AF-A0A2M7HV55-F1
#
_entry.id   AF-A0A2M7HV55-F1
#
_cell.length_a   1.000
_cell.length_b   1.000
_cell.length_c   1.000
_cell.angle_alpha   90.00
_cell.angle_beta   90.00
_cell.angle_gamma   90.00
#
_symmetry.space_group_name_H-M   'P 1'
#
loop_
_entity.id
_entity.type
_entity.pdbx_description
1 polymer ?
#
loop_
_entity_poly.entity_id
_entity_poly.type
_entity_poly.pdbx_seq_one_letter_code
_entity_poly.pdbx_strand_id
1 'polypeptide(L)'
;MAIGICRVICTTVTLTLGLTACDNSLSSKSASIPTQSEYQIISTVSLNDGFETRKVMQARLLLDYQLQDAEGKAASLTTPLTHNAHFFLQPNLLQISDYGMPIPVSNIDPKSQSNEIVQLVKDGFNVEFSKGEVRQLTPIAKADQKDIIELFEHWINLNSLFKQTPTLPVALEPRVGYSISAPMDARLTWTVEQVTEDKLFAVVQGEKDNFKAYGKFELNRKTGWLESMAFFQQEESKGSTLTRRIAMAPKDSPYIMNMLWHADANYDAERDIDDLQKELYPISDVPREYKAHDKAFIESLLSDQQGILDNIGPWGADTPEVLQLRFVHNMSPRYVVANVQYEDLAAFDASGNPIDIDFWQHSGGLAMNFNRSIESSVDIIATGWDDTAKKLNQIDHITAKLTLIPESNKIVEKSWDELIATPYTFGDASLTIQVLDAEAKLFKVVTKQSKTQNINLPFQQFKGKMAEARRDGDYPKWLTVTDKELLGELIGVDDPHHLSTRALLLKLDEIPKTVVVIEQQPQPELSQTKNIRFVKFSDYNQNLANPLSEFGDSSLDGFLYQDLESSNPEISAIQGIKPETDNGHNLHIPMSAALASACKPEIEQGFNEGKHAVTWLFEPNAPDGPAYTLMTPDRERQFFYDKHIQGKIHCQGDISWQPLEQAANPRPWLIDLQAWLTKTGYGNEPSKDLKNYFKVEDAQGKSLTIRLPENAELRIKETLVDGRYLSVAGPAAKVSYMTLSQNPVDIPYEFTFKPLP
;
A
#
# COMPACT_ATOMS: atom_id res chain seq x y z
N MET A 1 -5.72 17.90 -47.43
CA MET A 1 -4.75 18.55 -48.33
C MET A 1 -3.53 17.64 -48.37
N ALA A 2 -3.24 17.06 -49.53
CA ALA A 2 -2.32 15.93 -49.71
C ALA A 2 -0.85 16.34 -49.64
N ILE A 3 -0.01 15.53 -48.98
CA ILE A 3 1.44 15.48 -49.21
C ILE A 3 1.81 14.00 -49.38
N GLY A 4 2.35 13.69 -50.55
CA GLY A 4 2.49 12.36 -51.10
C GLY A 4 3.64 11.54 -50.52
N ILE A 5 3.38 10.24 -50.41
CA ILE A 5 4.33 9.18 -50.12
C ILE A 5 5.12 8.91 -51.40
N CYS A 6 6.41 9.20 -51.39
CA CYS A 6 7.33 8.86 -52.48
C CYS A 6 7.70 7.37 -52.38
N ARG A 7 7.25 6.58 -53.35
CA ARG A 7 7.81 5.27 -53.71
C ARG A 7 9.14 5.49 -54.44
N VAL A 8 10.20 4.79 -54.03
CA VAL A 8 11.35 4.49 -54.91
C VAL A 8 11.68 2.99 -54.81
N ILE A 9 11.86 2.41 -56.00
CA ILE A 9 12.02 1.01 -56.33
C ILE A 9 13.49 0.57 -56.17
N CYS A 10 13.65 -0.72 -55.88
CA CYS A 10 14.85 -1.55 -55.83
C CYS A 10 16.08 -1.12 -56.64
N THR A 11 17.25 -1.26 -56.03
CA THR A 11 18.44 -1.82 -56.71
C THR A 11 19.15 -2.79 -55.78
N THR A 12 19.21 -4.04 -56.23
CA THR A 12 19.97 -5.17 -55.69
C THR A 12 21.46 -4.93 -55.90
N VAL A 13 22.27 -4.95 -54.84
CA VAL A 13 23.66 -5.44 -54.91
C VAL A 13 23.94 -6.26 -53.67
N THR A 14 24.11 -7.54 -53.91
CA THR A 14 24.55 -8.58 -52.99
C THR A 14 25.99 -8.33 -52.57
N LEU A 15 26.24 -8.18 -51.27
CA LEU A 15 27.54 -8.48 -50.67
C LEU A 15 27.31 -9.08 -49.28
N THR A 16 27.20 -10.40 -49.30
CA THR A 16 27.34 -11.31 -48.17
C THR A 16 28.64 -11.03 -47.42
N LEU A 17 28.54 -10.44 -46.23
CA LEU A 17 29.44 -10.68 -45.11
C LEU A 17 28.57 -10.76 -43.85
N GLY A 18 28.17 -11.98 -43.51
CA GLY A 18 27.61 -12.30 -42.21
C GLY A 18 28.70 -12.16 -41.15
N LEU A 19 28.47 -11.28 -40.19
CA LEU A 19 29.07 -11.39 -38.87
C LEU A 19 27.91 -11.27 -37.88
N THR A 20 27.38 -12.45 -37.57
CA THR A 20 26.58 -12.72 -36.38
C THR A 20 27.32 -12.23 -35.15
N ALA A 21 26.68 -11.37 -34.35
CA ALA A 21 27.10 -11.08 -32.99
C ALA A 21 26.84 -12.33 -32.13
N CYS A 22 27.76 -13.29 -32.14
CA CYS A 22 27.75 -14.45 -31.26
C CYS A 22 29.19 -14.77 -30.88
N ASP A 23 29.49 -14.71 -29.58
CA ASP A 23 30.72 -15.26 -29.01
C ASP A 23 30.77 -16.77 -29.31
N ASN A 24 31.69 -17.17 -30.20
CA ASN A 24 31.95 -18.57 -30.53
C ASN A 24 32.91 -19.22 -29.51
N SER A 25 32.62 -19.08 -28.22
CA SER A 25 33.25 -19.91 -27.21
C SER A 25 32.34 -20.05 -25.99
N LEU A 26 31.58 -21.16 -25.91
CA LEU A 26 31.35 -21.92 -24.68
C LEU A 26 30.48 -23.17 -24.93
N SER A 27 31.11 -24.32 -24.67
CA SER A 27 30.58 -25.59 -24.13
C SER A 27 29.08 -25.91 -24.30
N SER A 28 28.83 -26.97 -25.08
CA SER A 28 27.58 -27.68 -25.31
C SER A 28 26.86 -28.16 -24.03
N LYS A 29 25.93 -27.35 -23.52
CA LYS A 29 24.63 -27.79 -22.97
C LYS A 29 23.63 -26.68 -23.28
N SER A 30 22.90 -26.79 -24.39
CA SER A 30 21.91 -25.78 -24.80
C SER A 30 20.75 -25.77 -23.80
N ALA A 31 20.74 -24.81 -22.89
CA ALA A 31 19.51 -24.43 -22.22
C ALA A 31 18.53 -23.92 -23.30
N SER A 32 17.31 -24.44 -23.32
CA SER A 32 16.26 -23.99 -24.24
C SER A 32 15.94 -22.51 -23.98
N ILE A 33 16.02 -21.67 -25.01
CA ILE A 33 15.62 -20.25 -24.89
C ILE A 33 14.09 -20.18 -24.86
N PRO A 34 13.47 -19.39 -23.95
CA PRO A 34 12.03 -19.23 -23.90
C PRO A 34 11.48 -18.69 -25.23
N THR A 35 10.43 -19.32 -25.73
CA THR A 35 9.73 -18.94 -26.97
C THR A 35 8.46 -18.16 -26.69
N GLN A 36 8.15 -17.94 -25.41
CA GLN A 36 7.01 -17.18 -24.93
C GLN A 36 7.48 -16.24 -23.82
N SER A 37 6.95 -15.03 -23.79
CA SER A 37 7.18 -14.07 -22.72
C SER A 37 6.00 -13.12 -22.60
N GLU A 38 5.59 -12.81 -21.38
CA GLU A 38 4.48 -11.92 -21.09
C GLU A 38 5.01 -10.59 -20.55
N TYR A 39 4.55 -9.48 -21.12
CA TYR A 39 5.04 -8.14 -20.82
C TYR A 39 3.94 -7.25 -20.28
N GLN A 40 4.27 -6.50 -19.24
CA GLN A 40 3.52 -5.36 -18.79
C GLN A 40 3.95 -4.12 -19.62
N ILE A 41 3.00 -3.43 -20.25
CA ILE A 41 3.21 -2.23 -21.05
C ILE A 41 2.30 -1.09 -20.58
N ILE A 42 2.87 0.07 -20.25
CA ILE A 42 2.13 1.31 -20.03
C ILE A 42 2.51 2.36 -21.08
N SER A 43 1.51 3.08 -21.59
CA SER A 43 1.73 4.26 -22.41
C SER A 43 0.82 5.40 -22.00
N THR A 44 1.37 6.61 -21.96
CA THR A 44 0.60 7.84 -21.81
C THR A 44 0.98 8.84 -22.87
N VAL A 45 -0.01 9.64 -23.27
CA VAL A 45 0.16 10.81 -24.12
C VAL A 45 -0.59 11.96 -23.47
N SER A 46 0.10 13.06 -23.20
CA SER A 46 -0.49 14.30 -22.68
C SER A 46 -0.24 15.45 -23.64
N LEU A 47 -1.19 16.36 -23.69
CA LEU A 47 -1.10 17.60 -24.44
C LEU A 47 -1.24 18.76 -23.45
N ASN A 48 -0.25 19.63 -23.39
CA ASN A 48 -0.34 20.93 -22.75
C ASN A 48 -0.50 21.98 -23.85
N ASP A 49 -1.61 22.70 -23.88
CA ASP A 49 -1.88 23.72 -24.91
C ASP A 49 -1.50 25.15 -24.51
N GLY A 50 -0.85 25.31 -23.36
CA GLY A 50 -0.49 26.59 -22.74
C GLY A 50 -1.53 27.10 -21.74
N PHE A 51 -2.73 26.50 -21.69
CA PHE A 51 -3.78 26.83 -20.73
C PHE A 51 -4.07 25.66 -19.78
N GLU A 52 -4.16 24.46 -20.33
CA GLU A 52 -4.41 23.23 -19.57
C GLU A 52 -3.51 22.09 -20.05
N THR A 53 -3.20 21.17 -19.14
CA THR A 53 -2.65 19.86 -19.49
C THR A 53 -3.79 18.84 -19.46
N ARG A 54 -3.95 18.10 -20.56
CA ARG A 54 -4.90 16.99 -20.65
C ARG A 54 -4.21 15.70 -21.05
N LYS A 55 -4.57 14.58 -20.42
CA LYS A 55 -4.22 13.24 -20.89
C LYS A 55 -5.07 12.93 -22.12
N VAL A 56 -4.45 12.85 -23.29
CA VAL A 56 -5.14 12.53 -24.56
C VAL A 56 -5.23 11.03 -24.80
N MET A 57 -4.26 10.28 -24.27
CA MET A 57 -4.31 8.81 -24.22
C MET A 57 -3.63 8.29 -22.96
N GLN A 58 -4.19 7.22 -22.42
CA GLN A 58 -3.63 6.45 -21.32
C GLN A 58 -3.99 4.99 -21.53
N ALA A 59 -2.98 4.12 -21.49
CA ALA A 59 -3.18 2.70 -21.66
C ALA A 59 -2.26 1.87 -20.76
N ARG A 60 -2.78 0.78 -20.21
CA ARG A 60 -2.02 -0.29 -19.56
C ARG A 60 -2.44 -1.63 -20.12
N LEU A 61 -1.48 -2.50 -20.37
CA LEU A 61 -1.76 -3.81 -20.96
C LEU A 61 -0.79 -4.88 -20.49
N LEU A 62 -1.28 -6.11 -20.38
CA LEU A 62 -0.48 -7.31 -20.18
C LEU A 62 -0.54 -8.10 -21.49
N LEU A 63 0.58 -8.23 -22.18
CA LEU A 63 0.67 -8.77 -23.53
C LEU A 63 1.53 -10.02 -23.57
N ASP A 64 0.95 -11.13 -24.02
CA ASP A 64 1.67 -12.36 -24.28
C ASP A 64 2.28 -12.33 -25.68
N TYR A 65 3.58 -12.61 -25.76
CA TYR A 65 4.32 -12.75 -27.01
C TYR A 65 4.71 -14.21 -27.19
N GLN A 66 4.13 -14.86 -28.19
CA GLN A 66 4.48 -16.23 -28.57
C GLN A 66 5.22 -16.25 -29.91
N LEU A 67 6.47 -16.71 -29.91
CA LEU A 67 7.28 -16.78 -31.13
C LEU A 67 6.71 -17.82 -32.11
N GLN A 68 6.60 -17.42 -33.37
CA GLN A 68 6.14 -18.25 -34.47
C GLN A 68 7.26 -18.52 -35.50
N ASP A 69 7.19 -19.68 -36.16
CA ASP A 69 7.94 -19.99 -37.37
C ASP A 69 7.29 -19.34 -38.61
N ALA A 70 7.89 -19.53 -39.78
CA ALA A 70 7.39 -18.96 -41.03
C ALA A 70 6.00 -19.52 -41.41
N GLU A 71 5.63 -20.67 -40.87
CA GLU A 71 4.35 -21.33 -41.04
C GLU A 71 3.30 -20.93 -39.96
N GLY A 72 3.65 -20.02 -39.04
CA GLY A 72 2.77 -19.53 -37.99
C GLY A 72 2.60 -20.49 -36.80
N LYS A 73 3.48 -21.48 -36.62
CA LYS A 73 3.47 -22.42 -35.49
C LYS A 73 4.49 -22.02 -34.43
N ALA A 74 4.26 -22.44 -33.19
CA ALA A 74 5.21 -22.21 -32.10
C ALA A 74 6.62 -22.68 -32.49
N ALA A 75 7.56 -21.74 -32.56
CA ALA A 75 8.94 -22.03 -32.92
C ALA A 75 9.76 -22.46 -31.69
N SER A 76 10.92 -23.07 -31.92
CA SER A 76 11.94 -23.30 -30.90
C SER A 76 13.18 -22.46 -31.18
N LEU A 77 13.74 -21.81 -30.16
CA LEU A 77 14.96 -21.03 -30.29
C LEU A 77 16.19 -21.82 -29.82
N THR A 78 17.17 -21.95 -30.72
CA THR A 78 18.53 -22.44 -30.39
C THR A 78 19.57 -21.33 -30.45
N THR A 79 19.20 -20.14 -30.93
CA THR A 79 20.01 -18.93 -30.99
C THR A 79 19.23 -17.76 -30.39
N PRO A 80 19.90 -16.72 -29.87
CA PRO A 80 19.23 -15.52 -29.37
C PRO A 80 18.26 -14.94 -30.41
N LEU A 81 17.13 -14.42 -29.91
CA LEU A 81 16.13 -13.73 -30.70
C LEU A 81 16.77 -12.51 -31.41
N THR A 82 16.42 -12.32 -32.67
CA THR A 82 16.95 -11.22 -33.50
C THR A 82 15.88 -10.14 -33.70
N HIS A 83 16.29 -9.01 -34.25
CA HIS A 83 15.40 -7.93 -34.67
C HIS A 83 14.46 -8.31 -35.84
N ASN A 84 14.53 -9.55 -36.35
CA ASN A 84 13.54 -10.12 -37.26
C ASN A 84 12.86 -11.30 -36.56
N ALA A 85 11.56 -11.21 -36.32
CA ALA A 85 10.81 -12.23 -35.60
C ALA A 85 9.31 -12.14 -35.92
N HIS A 86 8.62 -13.27 -35.84
CA HIS A 86 7.18 -13.37 -35.98
C HIS A 86 6.58 -13.76 -34.64
N PHE A 87 5.57 -13.04 -34.17
CA PHE A 87 4.89 -13.35 -32.94
C PHE A 87 3.38 -13.44 -33.14
N PHE A 88 2.75 -14.34 -32.40
CA PHE A 88 1.37 -14.18 -31.99
C PHE A 88 1.32 -13.35 -30.72
N LEU A 89 0.46 -12.34 -30.72
CA LEU A 89 0.22 -11.41 -29.63
C LEU A 89 -1.18 -11.64 -29.08
N GLN A 90 -1.28 -11.89 -27.78
CA GLN A 90 -2.57 -12.00 -27.11
C GLN A 90 -2.59 -11.14 -25.84
N PRO A 91 -3.48 -10.13 -25.74
CA PRO A 91 -3.59 -9.35 -24.52
C PRO A 91 -4.36 -10.15 -23.46
N ASN A 92 -3.80 -10.28 -22.27
CA ASN A 92 -4.50 -10.84 -21.10
C ASN A 92 -5.12 -9.75 -20.23
N LEU A 93 -4.66 -8.51 -20.37
CA LEU A 93 -5.22 -7.31 -19.75
C LEU A 93 -5.09 -6.18 -20.76
N LEU A 94 -6.13 -5.34 -20.88
CA LEU A 94 -6.03 -4.05 -21.55
C LEU A 94 -6.98 -3.09 -20.86
N GLN A 95 -6.50 -1.89 -20.59
CA GLN A 95 -7.33 -0.73 -20.30
C GLN A 95 -6.78 0.42 -21.10
N ILE A 96 -7.61 1.01 -21.96
CA ILE A 96 -7.24 2.22 -22.70
C ILE A 96 -8.35 3.26 -22.59
N SER A 97 -7.95 4.47 -22.24
CA SER A 97 -8.72 5.69 -22.34
C SER A 97 -8.05 6.58 -23.38
N ASP A 98 -8.78 6.94 -24.43
CA ASP A 98 -8.30 7.79 -25.52
C ASP A 98 -9.41 8.78 -25.88
N TYR A 99 -9.07 10.06 -25.96
CA TYR A 99 -10.01 11.12 -26.33
C TYR A 99 -10.62 10.91 -27.73
N GLY A 100 -9.88 10.26 -28.63
CA GLY A 100 -10.34 9.91 -29.97
C GLY A 100 -11.26 8.69 -30.03
N MET A 101 -11.44 7.95 -28.93
CA MET A 101 -12.27 6.75 -28.89
C MET A 101 -13.53 6.98 -28.04
N PRO A 102 -14.74 6.84 -28.62
CA PRO A 102 -15.99 7.14 -27.91
C PRO A 102 -16.34 6.11 -26.82
N ILE A 103 -15.82 4.88 -26.93
CA ILE A 103 -16.03 3.79 -25.97
C ILE A 103 -14.65 3.19 -25.66
N PRO A 104 -14.27 3.02 -24.38
CA PRO A 104 -13.00 2.41 -24.03
C PRO A 104 -12.91 0.96 -24.52
N VAL A 105 -11.69 0.48 -24.70
CA VAL A 105 -11.42 -0.96 -24.88
C VAL A 105 -10.79 -1.43 -23.58
N SER A 106 -11.55 -2.20 -22.80
CA SER A 106 -11.08 -2.67 -21.51
C SER A 106 -11.66 -4.03 -21.16
N ASN A 107 -10.84 -4.92 -20.58
CA ASN A 107 -11.34 -6.20 -20.10
C ASN A 107 -12.11 -6.08 -18.78
N ILE A 108 -11.95 -4.98 -18.04
CA ILE A 108 -12.60 -4.77 -16.73
C ILE A 108 -13.70 -3.69 -16.72
N ASP A 109 -13.89 -2.94 -17.81
CA ASP A 109 -14.96 -1.95 -17.92
C ASP A 109 -16.22 -2.57 -18.56
N PRO A 110 -17.39 -2.55 -17.89
CA PRO A 110 -18.62 -3.09 -18.45
C PRO A 110 -19.08 -2.39 -19.75
N LYS A 111 -18.69 -1.13 -19.98
CA LYS A 111 -19.01 -0.39 -21.22
C LYS A 111 -18.37 -1.01 -22.45
N SER A 112 -17.25 -1.73 -22.28
CA SER A 112 -16.52 -2.38 -23.37
C SER A 112 -17.34 -3.45 -24.10
N GLN A 113 -18.34 -4.08 -23.47
CA GLN A 113 -19.16 -5.11 -24.14
C GLN A 113 -19.91 -4.61 -25.38
N SER A 114 -20.11 -3.29 -25.49
CA SER A 114 -20.75 -2.65 -26.64
C SER A 114 -19.78 -2.27 -27.76
N ASN A 115 -18.47 -2.50 -27.56
CA ASN A 115 -17.44 -2.13 -28.51
C ASN A 115 -17.07 -3.32 -29.41
N GLU A 116 -17.39 -3.21 -30.70
CA GLU A 116 -17.15 -4.27 -31.70
C GLU A 116 -15.66 -4.65 -31.87
N ILE A 117 -14.74 -3.77 -31.45
CA ILE A 117 -13.29 -4.02 -31.50
C ILE A 117 -12.81 -4.94 -30.37
N VAL A 118 -13.57 -5.11 -29.28
CA VAL A 118 -13.16 -5.95 -28.14
C VAL A 118 -12.91 -7.38 -28.57
N GLN A 119 -13.75 -7.96 -29.43
CA GLN A 119 -13.54 -9.33 -29.91
C GLN A 119 -12.25 -9.44 -30.74
N LEU A 120 -11.99 -8.46 -31.61
CA LEU A 120 -10.77 -8.42 -32.42
C LEU A 120 -9.51 -8.35 -31.54
N VAL A 121 -9.54 -7.52 -30.49
CA VAL A 121 -8.44 -7.40 -29.53
C VAL A 121 -8.26 -8.67 -28.70
N LYS A 122 -9.37 -9.27 -28.24
CA LYS A 122 -9.37 -10.53 -27.48
C LYS A 122 -8.79 -11.70 -28.27
N ASP A 123 -9.10 -11.78 -29.57
CA ASP A 123 -8.62 -12.85 -30.46
C ASP A 123 -7.10 -12.75 -30.75
N GLY A 124 -6.53 -11.55 -30.58
CA GLY A 124 -5.10 -11.31 -30.75
C GLY A 124 -4.67 -11.03 -32.19
N PHE A 125 -3.35 -10.95 -32.38
CA PHE A 125 -2.73 -10.48 -33.63
C PHE A 125 -1.48 -11.29 -33.97
N ASN A 126 -1.23 -11.52 -35.25
CA ASN A 126 0.10 -11.88 -35.72
C ASN A 126 0.88 -10.60 -36.04
N VAL A 127 2.11 -10.50 -35.55
CA VAL A 127 3.03 -9.40 -35.85
C VAL A 127 4.31 -9.94 -36.47
N GLU A 128 4.76 -9.29 -37.54
CA GLU A 128 6.06 -9.51 -38.15
C GLU A 128 6.94 -8.29 -37.91
N PHE A 129 8.08 -8.51 -37.26
CA PHE A 129 9.13 -7.53 -37.10
C PHE A 129 10.21 -7.75 -38.15
N SER A 130 10.65 -6.66 -38.80
CA SER A 130 11.79 -6.64 -39.70
C SER A 130 12.65 -5.44 -39.37
N LYS A 131 13.94 -5.67 -39.08
CA LYS A 131 14.86 -4.62 -38.58
C LYS A 131 14.27 -3.90 -37.38
N GLY A 132 13.59 -4.64 -36.49
CA GLY A 132 13.08 -4.09 -35.25
C GLY A 132 11.84 -3.22 -35.36
N GLU A 133 11.33 -3.03 -36.58
CA GLU A 133 10.09 -2.30 -36.86
C GLU A 133 8.99 -3.28 -37.24
N VAL A 134 7.75 -2.90 -36.95
CA VAL A 134 6.57 -3.67 -37.39
C VAL A 134 6.45 -3.57 -38.89
N ARG A 135 6.74 -4.67 -39.57
CA ARG A 135 6.48 -4.83 -41.00
C ARG A 135 4.99 -5.05 -41.26
N GLN A 136 4.36 -5.88 -40.43
CA GLN A 136 2.97 -6.24 -40.57
C GLN A 136 2.35 -6.55 -39.20
N LEU A 137 1.14 -6.05 -38.97
CA LEU A 137 0.28 -6.43 -37.84
C LEU A 137 -1.04 -6.90 -38.46
N THR A 138 -1.45 -8.13 -38.17
CA THR A 138 -2.63 -8.75 -38.78
C THR A 138 -3.51 -9.36 -37.70
N PRO A 139 -4.75 -8.90 -37.53
CA PRO A 139 -5.69 -9.49 -36.59
C PRO A 139 -5.99 -10.95 -36.93
N ILE A 140 -6.21 -11.80 -35.91
CA ILE A 140 -6.67 -13.19 -36.11
C ILE A 140 -8.16 -13.27 -36.54
N ALA A 141 -8.83 -12.13 -36.60
CA ALA A 141 -10.22 -11.90 -37.01
C ALA A 141 -10.74 -12.81 -38.15
N LYS A 142 -12.02 -13.18 -38.04
CA LYS A 142 -12.75 -13.93 -39.10
C LYS A 142 -12.91 -13.07 -40.36
N ALA A 143 -13.02 -13.74 -41.51
CA ALA A 143 -13.01 -13.11 -42.84
C ALA A 143 -14.11 -12.06 -43.10
N ASP A 144 -15.15 -11.99 -42.27
CA ASP A 144 -16.28 -11.07 -42.35
C ASP A 144 -16.10 -9.76 -41.56
N GLN A 145 -14.99 -9.57 -40.84
CA GLN A 145 -14.74 -8.42 -39.94
C GLN A 145 -14.00 -7.25 -40.60
N LYS A 146 -14.07 -7.08 -41.93
CA LYS A 146 -13.25 -6.09 -42.65
C LYS A 146 -13.43 -4.66 -42.13
N ASP A 147 -14.66 -4.22 -41.88
CA ASP A 147 -14.94 -2.86 -41.41
C ASP A 147 -14.38 -2.61 -39.99
N ILE A 148 -14.34 -3.65 -39.14
CA ILE A 148 -13.78 -3.60 -37.79
C ILE A 148 -12.25 -3.52 -37.84
N ILE A 149 -11.62 -4.25 -38.77
CA ILE A 149 -10.17 -4.16 -39.01
C ILE A 149 -9.81 -2.75 -39.48
N GLU A 150 -10.56 -2.19 -40.44
CA GLU A 150 -10.37 -0.82 -40.88
C GLU A 150 -10.54 0.16 -39.71
N LEU A 151 -11.56 -0.01 -38.86
CA LEU A 151 -11.74 0.84 -37.67
C LEU A 151 -10.55 0.74 -36.69
N PHE A 152 -10.03 -0.45 -36.42
CA PHE A 152 -8.84 -0.64 -35.58
C PHE A 152 -7.60 0.07 -36.18
N GLU A 153 -7.42 0.01 -37.50
CA GLU A 153 -6.33 0.72 -38.18
C GLU A 153 -6.44 2.25 -38.04
N HIS A 154 -7.65 2.80 -37.98
CA HIS A 154 -7.88 4.23 -37.75
C HIS A 154 -7.57 4.68 -36.31
N TRP A 155 -7.69 3.79 -35.31
CA TRP A 155 -7.33 4.09 -33.92
C TRP A 155 -5.83 3.92 -33.68
N ILE A 156 -5.07 4.89 -34.17
CA ILE A 156 -3.59 4.90 -34.20
C ILE A 156 -2.98 4.57 -32.82
N ASN A 157 -3.51 5.13 -31.74
CA ASN A 157 -2.98 4.90 -30.40
C ASN A 157 -3.16 3.44 -29.94
N LEU A 158 -4.37 2.88 -30.08
CA LEU A 158 -4.65 1.48 -29.78
C LEU A 158 -3.77 0.56 -30.63
N ASN A 159 -3.72 0.78 -31.94
CA ASN A 159 -2.87 0.04 -32.87
C ASN A 159 -1.38 0.09 -32.45
N SER A 160 -0.89 1.26 -32.01
CA SER A 160 0.50 1.43 -31.61
C SER A 160 0.91 0.59 -30.38
N LEU A 161 -0.03 0.20 -29.52
CA LEU A 161 0.26 -0.65 -28.36
C LEU A 161 0.65 -2.08 -28.77
N PHE A 162 0.04 -2.61 -29.84
CA PHE A 162 0.36 -3.93 -30.39
C PHE A 162 1.58 -3.91 -31.33
N LYS A 163 2.21 -2.74 -31.49
CA LYS A 163 3.43 -2.56 -32.28
C LYS A 163 4.69 -2.48 -31.43
N GLN A 164 4.57 -2.60 -30.11
CA GLN A 164 5.74 -2.68 -29.23
C GLN A 164 6.49 -3.98 -29.50
N THR A 165 7.82 -3.91 -29.55
CA THR A 165 8.67 -5.07 -29.82
C THR A 165 9.35 -5.53 -28.53
N PRO A 166 9.40 -6.85 -28.25
CA PRO A 166 10.13 -7.39 -27.12
C PRO A 166 11.63 -7.59 -27.42
N THR A 167 12.15 -6.91 -28.45
CA THR A 167 13.58 -6.89 -28.83
C THR A 167 14.06 -5.46 -29.03
N LEU A 168 15.38 -5.25 -29.13
CA LEU A 168 15.88 -3.97 -29.61
C LEU A 168 15.48 -3.73 -31.08
N PRO A 169 15.13 -2.49 -31.44
CA PRO A 169 14.74 -2.18 -32.81
C PRO A 169 15.95 -2.09 -33.76
N VAL A 170 17.17 -2.26 -33.24
CA VAL A 170 18.42 -2.14 -33.97
C VAL A 170 19.40 -3.23 -33.56
N ALA A 171 20.24 -3.66 -34.49
CA ALA A 171 21.42 -4.45 -34.15
C ALA A 171 22.51 -3.51 -33.61
N LEU A 172 22.83 -3.64 -32.32
CA LEU A 172 23.93 -2.91 -31.68
C LEU A 172 25.16 -3.81 -31.57
N GLU A 173 26.33 -3.27 -31.89
CA GLU A 173 27.59 -3.93 -31.54
C GLU A 173 27.71 -3.90 -30.00
N PRO A 174 27.96 -5.04 -29.32
CA PRO A 174 28.06 -5.12 -27.86
C PRO A 174 29.39 -4.53 -27.37
N ARG A 175 29.60 -3.23 -27.64
CA ARG A 175 30.80 -2.47 -27.31
C ARG A 175 30.37 -1.13 -26.73
N VAL A 176 30.79 -0.85 -25.50
CA VAL A 176 30.54 0.44 -24.82
C VAL A 176 31.01 1.60 -25.70
N GLY A 177 30.14 2.59 -25.87
CA GLY A 177 30.35 3.76 -26.73
C GLY A 177 30.06 3.52 -28.21
N TYR A 178 29.63 2.32 -28.63
CA TYR A 178 29.11 2.12 -29.98
C TYR A 178 27.82 2.93 -30.17
N SER A 179 27.74 3.68 -31.27
CA SER A 179 26.56 4.47 -31.60
C SER A 179 26.14 4.35 -33.06
N ILE A 180 24.83 4.40 -33.30
CA ILE A 180 24.22 4.34 -34.63
C ILE A 180 22.95 5.20 -34.67
N SER A 181 22.67 5.84 -35.80
CA SER A 181 21.40 6.55 -36.00
C SER A 181 20.22 5.58 -35.94
N ALA A 182 19.13 5.99 -35.30
CA ALA A 182 17.96 5.15 -35.17
C ALA A 182 17.23 5.01 -36.54
N PRO A 183 16.89 3.79 -36.99
CA PRO A 183 16.21 3.56 -38.26
C PRO A 183 14.85 4.26 -38.34
N MET A 184 14.12 4.28 -37.22
CA MET A 184 12.78 4.84 -37.11
C MET A 184 12.74 6.37 -37.17
N ASP A 185 13.83 7.04 -36.78
CA ASP A 185 13.94 8.49 -36.79
C ASP A 185 15.41 8.92 -36.81
N ALA A 186 15.83 9.54 -37.91
CA ALA A 186 17.20 10.02 -38.09
C ALA A 186 17.61 11.12 -37.09
N ARG A 187 16.67 11.69 -36.33
CA ARG A 187 16.94 12.63 -35.22
C ARG A 187 17.45 11.91 -33.97
N LEU A 188 17.27 10.60 -33.89
CA LEU A 188 17.64 9.79 -32.73
C LEU A 188 18.95 9.03 -32.98
N THR A 189 19.73 8.86 -31.91
CA THR A 189 20.96 8.07 -31.91
C THR A 189 20.91 7.06 -30.78
N TRP A 190 21.17 5.80 -31.11
CA TRP A 190 21.40 4.73 -30.16
C TRP A 190 22.85 4.75 -29.71
N THR A 191 23.10 4.50 -28.43
CA THR A 191 24.44 4.35 -27.84
C THR A 191 24.42 3.20 -26.85
N VAL A 192 25.44 2.33 -26.91
CA VAL A 192 25.65 1.27 -25.92
C VAL A 192 26.39 1.86 -24.73
N GLU A 193 25.76 1.87 -23.55
CA GLU A 193 26.35 2.42 -22.33
C GLU A 193 27.12 1.37 -21.54
N GLN A 194 26.60 0.13 -21.50
CA GLN A 194 27.19 -0.93 -20.70
C GLN A 194 26.94 -2.31 -21.32
N VAL A 195 27.92 -3.19 -21.15
CA VAL A 195 27.85 -4.58 -21.60
C VAL A 195 28.42 -5.47 -20.49
N THR A 196 27.65 -6.45 -20.05
CA THR A 196 28.08 -7.53 -19.16
C THR A 196 28.02 -8.86 -19.92
N GLU A 197 28.36 -9.99 -19.28
CA GLU A 197 28.22 -11.31 -19.90
C GLU A 197 26.79 -11.56 -20.39
N ASP A 198 25.81 -11.19 -19.57
CA ASP A 198 24.40 -11.53 -19.78
C ASP A 198 23.56 -10.39 -20.33
N LYS A 199 24.01 -9.14 -20.18
CA LYS A 199 23.17 -7.96 -20.42
C LYS A 199 23.84 -6.92 -21.30
N LEU A 200 23.02 -6.22 -22.07
CA LEU A 200 23.41 -5.03 -22.82
C LEU A 200 22.46 -3.89 -22.44
N PHE A 201 23.03 -2.76 -22.05
CA PHE A 201 22.30 -1.53 -21.74
C PHE A 201 22.55 -0.52 -22.86
N ALA A 202 21.47 0.02 -23.41
CA ALA A 202 21.53 1.00 -24.47
C ALA A 202 20.60 2.18 -24.19
N VAL A 203 21.02 3.36 -24.63
CA VAL A 203 20.23 4.58 -24.61
C VAL A 203 19.94 5.02 -26.03
N VAL A 204 18.72 5.48 -26.27
CA VAL A 204 18.33 6.22 -27.47
C VAL A 204 18.05 7.67 -27.05
N GLN A 205 18.63 8.62 -27.77
CA GLN A 205 18.40 10.03 -27.47
C GLN A 205 18.45 10.90 -28.72
N GLY A 206 17.74 12.02 -28.67
CA GLY A 206 17.81 13.07 -29.68
C GLY A 206 17.15 14.35 -29.20
N GLU A 207 17.84 15.48 -29.40
CA GLU A 207 17.34 16.81 -29.08
C GLU A 207 17.63 17.72 -30.27
N LYS A 208 16.58 18.12 -30.98
CA LYS A 208 16.68 18.96 -32.17
C LYS A 208 15.44 19.83 -32.34
N ASP A 209 15.65 21.13 -32.45
CA ASP A 209 14.59 22.14 -32.60
C ASP A 209 13.53 21.97 -31.49
N ASN A 210 12.30 21.65 -31.86
CA ASN A 210 11.16 21.47 -30.96
C ASN A 210 10.95 20.02 -30.51
N PHE A 211 11.87 19.11 -30.82
CA PHE A 211 11.75 17.68 -30.55
C PHE A 211 12.81 17.22 -29.56
N LYS A 212 12.39 16.49 -28.53
CA LYS A 212 13.25 15.85 -27.54
C LYS A 212 12.79 14.41 -27.35
N ALA A 213 13.74 13.48 -27.27
CA ALA A 213 13.46 12.13 -26.88
C ALA A 213 14.64 11.52 -26.13
N TYR A 214 14.31 10.65 -25.18
CA TYR A 214 15.26 9.88 -24.41
C TYR A 214 14.62 8.55 -24.03
N GLY A 215 15.36 7.46 -24.14
CA GLY A 215 14.93 6.18 -23.62
C GLY A 215 16.11 5.28 -23.28
N LYS A 216 15.90 4.38 -22.34
CA LYS A 216 16.89 3.41 -21.88
C LYS A 216 16.31 2.01 -21.99
N PHE A 217 17.15 1.07 -22.39
CA PHE A 217 16.78 -0.28 -22.77
C PHE A 217 17.77 -1.27 -22.17
N GLU A 218 17.25 -2.37 -21.65
CA GLU A 218 18.02 -3.50 -21.16
C GLU A 218 17.68 -4.75 -21.96
N LEU A 219 18.70 -5.40 -22.53
CA LEU A 219 18.55 -6.59 -23.36
C LEU A 219 19.29 -7.77 -22.74
N ASN A 220 18.65 -8.93 -22.69
CA ASN A 220 19.30 -10.20 -22.39
C ASN A 220 20.10 -10.68 -23.60
N ARG A 221 21.43 -10.75 -23.47
CA ARG A 221 22.34 -11.15 -24.56
C ARG A 221 22.22 -12.63 -24.89
N LYS A 222 21.87 -13.48 -23.92
CA LYS A 222 21.77 -14.94 -24.09
C LYS A 222 20.48 -15.33 -24.81
N THR A 223 19.40 -14.58 -24.62
CA THR A 223 18.08 -14.93 -25.17
C THR A 223 17.59 -13.97 -26.26
N GLY A 224 18.08 -12.73 -26.30
CA GLY A 224 17.64 -11.68 -27.20
C GLY A 224 16.31 -11.01 -26.81
N TRP A 225 15.73 -11.39 -25.66
CA TRP A 225 14.54 -10.75 -25.10
C TRP A 225 14.89 -9.45 -24.36
N LEU A 226 14.01 -8.47 -24.48
CA LEU A 226 14.06 -7.21 -23.75
C LEU A 226 13.73 -7.46 -22.27
N GLU A 227 14.59 -7.04 -21.35
CA GLU A 227 14.35 -7.16 -19.90
C GLU A 227 13.65 -5.90 -19.35
N SER A 228 13.87 -4.73 -19.96
CA SER A 228 13.17 -3.50 -19.60
C SER A 228 13.36 -2.40 -20.66
N MET A 229 12.37 -1.52 -20.77
CA MET A 229 12.39 -0.31 -21.59
C MET A 229 11.63 0.81 -20.88
N ALA A 230 12.20 2.01 -20.91
CA ALA A 230 11.49 3.26 -20.71
C ALA A 230 11.85 4.25 -21.81
N PHE A 231 10.86 4.87 -22.45
CA PHE A 231 11.03 5.82 -23.55
C PHE A 231 10.12 7.03 -23.37
N PHE A 232 10.70 8.21 -23.52
CA PHE A 232 10.07 9.51 -23.32
C PHE A 232 10.31 10.39 -24.55
N GLN A 233 9.26 11.09 -24.96
CA GLN A 233 9.33 12.03 -26.08
C GLN A 233 8.53 13.28 -25.76
N GLN A 234 9.06 14.44 -26.14
CA GLN A 234 8.39 15.74 -26.08
C GLN A 234 8.49 16.41 -27.45
N GLU A 235 7.37 16.91 -27.95
CA GLU A 235 7.31 17.67 -29.20
C GLU A 235 6.50 18.96 -29.03
N GLU A 236 7.12 20.09 -29.34
CA GLU A 236 6.49 21.42 -29.25
C GLU A 236 6.00 21.89 -30.62
N SER A 237 4.72 22.21 -30.72
CA SER A 237 4.11 22.69 -31.96
C SER A 237 3.04 23.73 -31.68
N LYS A 238 3.19 24.91 -32.30
CA LYS A 238 2.22 26.03 -32.24
C LYS A 238 1.79 26.45 -30.82
N GLY A 239 2.72 26.42 -29.86
CA GLY A 239 2.47 26.79 -28.47
C GLY A 239 1.89 25.65 -27.61
N SER A 240 1.70 24.46 -28.18
CA SER A 240 1.35 23.26 -27.44
C SER A 240 2.53 22.29 -27.34
N THR A 241 2.61 21.57 -26.22
CA THR A 241 3.61 20.55 -25.95
C THR A 241 2.92 19.19 -25.85
N LEU A 242 3.31 18.26 -26.70
CA LEU A 242 2.89 16.87 -26.65
C LEU A 242 3.97 16.06 -25.93
N THR A 243 3.60 15.36 -24.86
CA THR A 243 4.50 14.47 -24.12
C THR A 243 4.01 13.03 -24.27
N ARG A 244 4.89 12.12 -24.65
CA ARG A 244 4.63 10.68 -24.76
C ARG A 244 5.57 9.90 -23.85
N ARG A 245 5.00 8.97 -23.10
CA ARG A 245 5.73 8.03 -22.23
C ARG A 245 5.34 6.61 -22.60
N ILE A 246 6.33 5.73 -22.68
CA ILE A 246 6.12 4.29 -22.85
C ILE A 246 7.09 3.57 -21.92
N ALA A 247 6.60 2.56 -21.22
CA ALA A 247 7.46 1.62 -20.53
C ALA A 247 6.96 0.19 -20.73
N MET A 248 7.91 -0.74 -20.80
CA MET A 248 7.68 -2.15 -21.08
C MET A 248 8.67 -2.98 -20.25
N ALA A 249 8.16 -3.97 -19.53
CA ALA A 249 8.96 -4.90 -18.75
C ALA A 249 8.27 -6.28 -18.70
N PRO A 250 8.97 -7.37 -18.41
CA PRO A 250 8.35 -8.66 -18.11
C PRO A 250 7.29 -8.54 -17.02
N LYS A 251 6.29 -9.42 -17.04
CA LYS A 251 5.22 -9.48 -16.05
C LYS A 251 5.73 -9.56 -14.60
N ASP A 252 6.82 -10.29 -14.38
CA ASP A 252 7.39 -10.54 -13.05
C ASP A 252 8.30 -9.40 -12.56
N SER A 253 8.50 -8.35 -13.36
CA SER A 253 9.19 -7.13 -12.96
C SER A 253 8.34 -6.27 -12.02
N PRO A 254 8.93 -5.35 -11.25
CA PRO A 254 8.17 -4.42 -10.41
C PRO A 254 7.04 -3.75 -11.20
N TYR A 255 5.86 -3.62 -10.60
CA TYR A 255 4.72 -3.05 -11.31
C TYR A 255 4.89 -1.56 -11.59
N ILE A 256 5.01 -1.24 -12.86
CA ILE A 256 5.22 0.12 -13.34
C ILE A 256 3.95 0.82 -13.81
N MET A 257 2.83 0.10 -13.93
CA MET A 257 1.62 0.70 -14.50
C MET A 257 1.09 1.84 -13.62
N ASN A 258 1.07 1.69 -12.29
CA ASN A 258 0.56 2.76 -11.43
C ASN A 258 1.42 4.04 -11.49
N MET A 259 2.74 3.91 -11.69
CA MET A 259 3.67 5.05 -11.74
C MET A 259 3.28 6.03 -12.85
N LEU A 260 2.96 5.53 -14.04
CA LEU A 260 2.55 6.38 -15.16
C LEU A 260 1.03 6.57 -15.26
N TRP A 261 0.21 5.73 -14.61
CA TRP A 261 -1.24 5.85 -14.65
C TRP A 261 -1.69 7.23 -14.12
N HIS A 262 -1.10 7.68 -13.02
CA HIS A 262 -1.46 8.97 -12.43
C HIS A 262 -0.62 10.14 -12.96
N ALA A 263 0.53 9.89 -13.57
CA ALA A 263 1.44 10.93 -14.03
C ALA A 263 0.91 11.76 -15.22
N ASP A 264 0.81 13.07 -15.02
CA ASP A 264 0.72 14.10 -16.07
C ASP A 264 1.56 15.31 -15.68
N ALA A 265 1.58 16.34 -16.54
CA ALA A 265 2.41 17.51 -16.29
C ALA A 265 1.99 18.31 -15.04
N ASN A 266 0.73 18.24 -14.60
CA ASN A 266 0.30 18.90 -13.38
C ASN A 266 0.79 18.12 -12.16
N TYR A 267 0.58 16.80 -12.13
CA TYR A 267 1.12 15.90 -11.11
C TYR A 267 2.64 16.02 -11.00
N ASP A 268 3.34 16.04 -12.14
CA ASP A 268 4.80 16.18 -12.17
C ASP A 268 5.26 17.56 -11.71
N ALA A 269 4.51 18.63 -11.99
CA ALA A 269 4.82 19.98 -11.54
C ALA A 269 4.59 20.15 -10.04
N GLU A 270 3.48 19.65 -9.50
CA GLU A 270 3.22 19.61 -8.06
C GLU A 270 4.31 18.83 -7.34
N ARG A 271 4.65 17.65 -7.85
CA ARG A 271 5.74 16.84 -7.31
C ARG A 271 7.09 17.53 -7.37
N ASP A 272 7.41 18.23 -8.45
CA ASP A 272 8.67 18.99 -8.57
C ASP A 272 8.69 20.17 -7.58
N ILE A 273 7.56 20.86 -7.39
CA ILE A 273 7.40 21.92 -6.37
C ILE A 273 7.62 21.34 -4.97
N ASP A 274 6.92 20.27 -4.62
CA ASP A 274 7.09 19.57 -3.34
C ASP A 274 8.55 19.15 -3.15
N ASP A 275 9.18 18.64 -4.21
CA ASP A 275 10.58 18.24 -4.21
C ASP A 275 11.57 19.40 -4.06
N LEU A 276 11.22 20.61 -4.53
CA LEU A 276 12.03 21.82 -4.38
C LEU A 276 11.82 22.51 -3.04
N GLN A 277 10.58 22.49 -2.53
CA GLN A 277 10.19 23.18 -1.30
C GLN A 277 10.56 22.38 -0.05
N LYS A 278 10.67 21.05 -0.15
CA LYS A 278 10.77 20.06 0.96
C LYS A 278 10.97 20.67 2.34
N GLU A 279 9.86 20.82 3.05
CA GLU A 279 9.91 20.93 4.50
C GLU A 279 10.45 19.61 5.07
N LEU A 280 11.47 19.70 5.89
CA LEU A 280 11.96 18.53 6.62
C LEU A 280 10.93 18.16 7.69
N TYR A 281 10.50 16.91 7.69
CA TYR A 281 9.54 16.38 8.66
C TYR A 281 10.25 15.86 9.91
N PRO A 282 9.68 16.01 11.12
CA PRO A 282 10.23 15.39 12.31
C PRO A 282 10.42 13.89 12.13
N ILE A 283 11.55 13.36 12.58
CA ILE A 283 11.77 11.92 12.63
C ILE A 283 10.79 11.33 13.66
N SER A 284 10.10 10.24 13.28
CA SER A 284 9.15 9.55 14.16
C SER A 284 9.83 9.09 15.45
N ASP A 285 9.18 9.33 16.59
CA ASP A 285 9.62 8.96 17.93
C ASP A 285 9.02 7.61 18.41
N VAL A 286 8.29 6.91 17.55
CA VAL A 286 7.68 5.60 17.87
C VAL A 286 8.80 4.59 18.09
N PRO A 287 8.97 4.04 19.32
CA PRO A 287 10.06 3.14 19.63
C PRO A 287 9.98 1.84 18.82
N ARG A 288 11.14 1.37 18.34
CA ARG A 288 11.28 0.08 17.63
C ARG A 288 12.27 -0.81 18.38
N GLU A 289 11.90 -2.08 18.55
CA GLU A 289 12.82 -3.08 19.09
C GLU A 289 13.53 -3.82 17.95
N TYR A 290 14.82 -3.56 17.80
CA TYR A 290 15.68 -4.27 16.87
C TYR A 290 16.27 -5.50 17.55
N LYS A 291 15.84 -6.69 17.13
CA LYS A 291 16.31 -8.00 17.64
C LYS A 291 16.34 -9.01 16.49
N ALA A 292 17.32 -9.92 16.52
CA ALA A 292 17.37 -11.06 15.61
C ALA A 292 16.06 -11.86 15.70
N HIS A 293 15.51 -12.30 14.57
CA HIS A 293 14.24 -13.04 14.55
C HIS A 293 14.38 -14.44 15.15
N ASP A 294 13.36 -14.86 15.88
CA ASP A 294 13.22 -16.21 16.39
C ASP A 294 11.96 -16.85 15.80
N LYS A 295 11.95 -18.19 15.79
CA LYS A 295 10.87 -18.97 15.17
C LYS A 295 9.49 -18.65 15.77
N ALA A 296 9.39 -18.50 17.09
CA ALA A 296 8.11 -18.25 17.75
C ALA A 296 7.52 -16.89 17.37
N PHE A 297 8.36 -15.86 17.25
CA PHE A 297 7.93 -14.55 16.78
C PHE A 297 7.46 -14.58 15.33
N ILE A 298 8.22 -15.22 14.42
CA ILE A 298 7.82 -15.31 13.01
C ILE A 298 6.52 -16.11 12.84
N GLU A 299 6.35 -17.22 13.57
CA GLU A 299 5.09 -17.97 13.60
C GLU A 299 3.90 -17.12 14.08
N SER A 300 4.12 -16.16 14.99
CA SER A 300 3.06 -15.27 15.47
C SER A 300 2.54 -14.29 14.40
N LEU A 301 3.31 -14.04 13.33
CA LEU A 301 2.95 -13.08 12.28
C LEU A 301 1.86 -13.58 11.31
N LEU A 302 1.46 -14.86 11.40
CA LEU A 302 0.37 -15.46 10.61
C LEU A 302 -0.68 -16.12 11.52
N SER A 303 -1.20 -15.35 12.48
CA SER A 303 -2.25 -15.79 13.41
C SER A 303 -3.59 -16.11 12.71
N ASP A 304 -4.49 -16.84 13.37
CA ASP A 304 -5.82 -17.16 12.83
C ASP A 304 -6.73 -15.92 12.82
N GLN A 305 -6.90 -15.35 11.62
CA GLN A 305 -7.70 -14.16 11.34
C GLN A 305 -7.97 -14.04 9.84
N GLN A 306 -8.86 -13.14 9.46
CA GLN A 306 -9.12 -12.78 8.07
C GLN A 306 -8.13 -11.73 7.56
N GLY A 307 -8.07 -11.55 6.25
CA GLY A 307 -7.45 -10.39 5.62
C GLY A 307 -8.51 -9.40 5.13
N ILE A 308 -8.06 -8.24 4.66
CA ILE A 308 -8.91 -7.19 4.11
C ILE A 308 -8.82 -7.24 2.58
N LEU A 309 -9.96 -7.30 1.92
CA LEU A 309 -10.13 -7.04 0.50
C LEU A 309 -10.62 -5.60 0.33
N ASP A 310 -9.81 -4.78 -0.32
CA ASP A 310 -10.10 -3.38 -0.61
C ASP A 310 -10.12 -3.11 -2.11
N ASN A 311 -10.69 -1.97 -2.50
CA ASN A 311 -10.71 -1.50 -3.88
C ASN A 311 -9.89 -0.21 -4.00
N ILE A 312 -8.81 -0.26 -4.77
CA ILE A 312 -8.03 0.93 -5.14
C ILE A 312 -8.59 1.46 -6.47
N GLY A 313 -9.63 2.26 -6.36
CA GLY A 313 -10.20 3.04 -7.47
C GLY A 313 -10.38 4.50 -7.06
N PRO A 314 -10.54 5.44 -8.01
CA PRO A 314 -10.95 6.79 -7.66
C PRO A 314 -12.22 6.73 -6.83
N TRP A 315 -12.21 7.42 -5.68
CA TRP A 315 -13.30 7.41 -4.70
C TRP A 315 -14.65 7.61 -5.41
N GLY A 316 -15.52 6.60 -5.36
CA GLY A 316 -16.86 6.63 -5.96
C GLY A 316 -17.03 5.98 -7.34
N ALA A 317 -16.03 5.27 -7.88
CA ALA A 317 -16.22 4.43 -9.07
C ALA A 317 -16.76 3.03 -8.68
N ASP A 318 -17.89 2.62 -9.28
CA ASP A 318 -18.58 1.35 -9.01
C ASP A 318 -17.82 0.09 -9.51
N THR A 319 -16.74 0.26 -10.29
CA THR A 319 -15.95 -0.87 -10.82
C THR A 319 -14.54 -0.85 -10.23
N PRO A 320 -14.09 -1.91 -9.55
CA PRO A 320 -12.73 -1.98 -9.04
C PRO A 320 -11.71 -2.07 -10.17
N GLU A 321 -10.86 -1.05 -10.31
CA GLU A 321 -9.77 -1.04 -11.29
C GLU A 321 -8.58 -1.90 -10.85
N VAL A 322 -8.30 -1.91 -9.55
CA VAL A 322 -7.26 -2.67 -8.87
C VAL A 322 -7.81 -3.09 -7.49
N LEU A 323 -7.66 -4.36 -7.13
CA LEU A 323 -8.03 -4.85 -5.80
C LEU A 323 -6.77 -4.89 -4.92
N GLN A 324 -6.92 -4.59 -3.63
CA GLN A 324 -5.84 -4.72 -2.66
C GLN A 324 -6.15 -5.82 -1.65
N LEU A 325 -5.20 -6.71 -1.45
CA LEU A 325 -5.21 -7.66 -0.35
C LEU A 325 -4.31 -7.12 0.75
N ARG A 326 -4.88 -6.82 1.92
CA ARG A 326 -4.12 -6.40 3.10
C ARG A 326 -4.20 -7.44 4.20
N PHE A 327 -3.12 -7.58 4.96
CA PHE A 327 -3.06 -8.47 6.12
C PHE A 327 -2.32 -7.82 7.28
N VAL A 328 -2.98 -7.74 8.43
CA VAL A 328 -2.39 -7.23 9.68
C VAL A 328 -1.68 -8.38 10.39
N HIS A 329 -0.39 -8.55 10.17
CA HIS A 329 0.39 -9.67 10.69
C HIS A 329 0.42 -9.73 12.22
N ASN A 330 0.64 -8.60 12.89
CA ASN A 330 0.68 -8.50 14.35
C ASN A 330 0.62 -7.02 14.81
N MET A 331 0.48 -6.77 16.11
CA MET A 331 0.68 -5.46 16.74
C MET A 331 1.85 -5.54 17.72
N SER A 332 3.06 -5.20 17.24
CA SER A 332 4.30 -5.40 17.99
C SER A 332 5.30 -4.27 17.72
N PRO A 333 6.04 -3.80 18.74
CA PRO A 333 7.13 -2.84 18.56
C PRO A 333 8.38 -3.47 17.93
N ARG A 334 8.45 -4.80 17.83
CA ARG A 334 9.60 -5.51 17.22
C ARG A 334 9.66 -5.21 15.73
N TYR A 335 10.80 -4.70 15.31
CA TYR A 335 11.06 -4.39 13.91
C TYR A 335 11.09 -5.67 13.08
N VAL A 336 10.36 -5.69 11.98
CA VAL A 336 10.36 -6.78 11.01
C VAL A 336 10.29 -6.23 9.60
N VAL A 337 11.00 -6.91 8.71
CA VAL A 337 10.81 -6.80 7.26
C VAL A 337 10.68 -8.22 6.76
N ALA A 338 9.64 -8.49 5.98
CA ALA A 338 9.47 -9.79 5.35
C ALA A 338 8.85 -9.65 3.97
N ASN A 339 9.38 -10.38 3.00
CA ASN A 339 8.74 -10.50 1.70
C ASN A 339 7.45 -11.32 1.85
N VAL A 340 6.37 -10.87 1.19
CA VAL A 340 5.08 -11.52 1.21
C VAL A 340 4.67 -11.88 -0.21
N GLN A 341 4.33 -13.15 -0.39
CA GLN A 341 3.87 -13.70 -1.66
C GLN A 341 2.45 -14.24 -1.49
N TYR A 342 1.56 -13.91 -2.41
CA TYR A 342 0.21 -14.43 -2.45
C TYR A 342 0.08 -15.36 -3.66
N GLU A 343 -0.17 -16.63 -3.38
CA GLU A 343 -0.34 -17.69 -4.38
C GLU A 343 -1.79 -18.19 -4.33
N ASP A 344 -2.17 -18.99 -5.33
CA ASP A 344 -3.45 -19.71 -5.37
C ASP A 344 -4.68 -18.81 -5.11
N LEU A 345 -4.70 -17.62 -5.71
CA LEU A 345 -5.81 -16.68 -5.58
C LEU A 345 -7.09 -17.29 -6.17
N ALA A 346 -8.16 -17.33 -5.37
CA ALA A 346 -9.48 -17.77 -5.80
C ALA A 346 -10.56 -16.83 -5.26
N ALA A 347 -11.43 -16.36 -6.15
CA ALA A 347 -12.56 -15.50 -5.78
C ALA A 347 -13.84 -16.31 -5.61
N PHE A 348 -14.72 -15.84 -4.72
CA PHE A 348 -15.98 -16.49 -4.40
C PHE A 348 -17.12 -15.47 -4.33
N ASP A 349 -18.32 -15.92 -4.72
CA ASP A 349 -19.54 -15.13 -4.57
C ASP A 349 -20.09 -15.19 -3.14
N ALA A 350 -21.15 -14.41 -2.87
CA ALA A 350 -21.81 -14.35 -1.56
C ALA A 350 -22.46 -15.68 -1.12
N SER A 351 -22.71 -16.60 -2.06
CA SER A 351 -23.21 -17.95 -1.77
C SER A 351 -22.06 -18.95 -1.50
N GLY A 352 -20.81 -18.52 -1.64
CA GLY A 352 -19.62 -19.35 -1.47
C GLY A 352 -19.26 -20.18 -2.70
N ASN A 353 -19.82 -19.88 -3.88
CA ASN A 353 -19.42 -20.56 -5.12
C ASN A 353 -18.15 -19.91 -5.69
N PRO A 354 -17.21 -20.70 -6.23
CA PRO A 354 -16.02 -20.16 -6.90
C PRO A 354 -16.41 -19.39 -8.16
N ILE A 355 -15.76 -18.24 -8.36
CA ILE A 355 -15.86 -17.41 -9.56
C ILE A 355 -14.63 -17.71 -10.42
N ASP A 356 -14.86 -18.09 -11.67
CA ASP A 356 -13.82 -18.34 -12.67
C ASP A 356 -13.21 -17.01 -13.16
N ILE A 357 -12.26 -16.47 -12.40
CA ILE A 357 -11.56 -15.22 -12.67
C ILE A 357 -10.10 -15.33 -12.25
N ASP A 358 -9.20 -14.93 -13.14
CA ASP A 358 -7.76 -14.94 -12.89
C ASP A 358 -7.28 -13.58 -12.39
N PHE A 359 -6.25 -13.61 -11.53
CA PHE A 359 -5.59 -12.41 -11.03
C PHE A 359 -4.11 -12.44 -11.31
N TRP A 360 -3.57 -11.27 -11.62
CA TRP A 360 -2.14 -11.02 -11.59
C TRP A 360 -1.81 -10.18 -10.35
N GLN A 361 -1.01 -10.75 -9.43
CA GLN A 361 -0.35 -9.98 -8.38
C GLN A 361 0.80 -9.20 -9.02
N HIS A 362 0.67 -7.88 -9.03
CA HIS A 362 1.62 -7.04 -9.74
C HIS A 362 2.52 -6.25 -8.78
N SER A 363 2.06 -5.89 -7.59
CA SER A 363 2.96 -5.29 -6.60
C SER A 363 3.77 -6.34 -5.82
N GLY A 364 4.99 -5.98 -5.43
CA GLY A 364 5.74 -6.73 -4.43
C GLY A 364 5.06 -6.59 -3.06
N GLY A 365 4.93 -7.69 -2.32
CA GLY A 365 4.40 -7.67 -0.97
C GLY A 365 5.53 -7.50 0.05
N LEU A 366 5.39 -6.52 0.94
CA LEU A 366 6.31 -6.30 2.05
C LEU A 366 5.52 -6.20 3.35
N ALA A 367 5.81 -7.08 4.30
CA ALA A 367 5.35 -6.94 5.67
C ALA A 367 6.35 -6.09 6.44
N MET A 368 5.88 -4.97 6.98
CA MET A 368 6.70 -4.07 7.79
C MET A 368 5.87 -3.36 8.84
N ASN A 369 6.54 -2.71 9.79
CA ASN A 369 5.85 -1.99 10.83
C ASN A 369 5.29 -0.64 10.33
N PHE A 370 3.97 -0.47 10.39
CA PHE A 370 3.27 0.81 10.22
C PHE A 370 2.77 1.25 11.59
N ASN A 371 3.27 2.37 12.14
CA ASN A 371 2.93 2.80 13.50
C ASN A 371 3.06 1.65 14.53
N ARG A 372 1.97 1.12 15.08
CA ARG A 372 1.97 0.06 16.11
C ARG A 372 1.71 -1.34 15.52
N SER A 373 1.26 -1.41 14.28
CA SER A 373 0.95 -2.64 13.55
C SER A 373 2.10 -3.09 12.65
N ILE A 374 2.10 -4.38 12.33
CA ILE A 374 2.90 -4.96 11.25
C ILE A 374 1.89 -5.38 10.19
N GLU A 375 1.97 -4.77 9.02
CA GLU A 375 0.99 -5.01 7.94
C GLU A 375 1.72 -5.27 6.63
N SER A 376 1.06 -6.00 5.75
CA SER A 376 1.42 -6.09 4.34
C SER A 376 0.22 -5.76 3.46
N SER A 377 0.50 -5.27 2.26
CA SER A 377 -0.48 -5.12 1.21
C SER A 377 0.09 -5.61 -0.12
N VAL A 378 -0.76 -6.17 -0.96
CA VAL A 378 -0.47 -6.39 -2.38
C VAL A 378 -1.64 -5.95 -3.23
N ASP A 379 -1.30 -5.43 -4.40
CA ASP A 379 -2.24 -5.02 -5.41
C ASP A 379 -2.34 -6.13 -6.47
N ILE A 380 -3.58 -6.49 -6.78
CA ILE A 380 -3.94 -7.51 -7.77
C ILE A 380 -4.89 -6.91 -8.80
N ILE A 381 -4.75 -7.37 -10.04
CA ILE A 381 -5.62 -6.95 -11.14
C ILE A 381 -6.21 -8.17 -11.83
N ALA A 382 -7.49 -8.10 -12.19
CA ALA A 382 -8.15 -9.18 -12.90
C ALA A 382 -7.70 -9.25 -14.36
N THR A 383 -7.37 -10.45 -14.80
CA THR A 383 -6.95 -10.76 -16.17
C THR A 383 -8.04 -11.58 -16.89
N GLY A 384 -7.92 -11.70 -18.20
CA GLY A 384 -8.88 -12.39 -19.05
C GLY A 384 -10.05 -11.50 -19.48
N TRP A 385 -10.76 -11.96 -20.52
CA TRP A 385 -11.79 -11.19 -21.24
C TRP A 385 -13.22 -11.70 -21.04
N ASP A 386 -13.41 -12.85 -20.40
CA ASP A 386 -14.73 -13.51 -20.31
C ASP A 386 -15.55 -12.98 -19.14
N ASP A 387 -16.40 -11.97 -19.42
CA ASP A 387 -17.30 -11.33 -18.46
C ASP A 387 -16.60 -10.81 -17.19
N THR A 388 -15.31 -10.51 -17.27
CA THR A 388 -14.45 -10.15 -16.13
C THR A 388 -15.03 -8.99 -15.30
N ALA A 389 -15.51 -7.91 -15.93
CA ALA A 389 -16.16 -6.79 -15.25
C ALA A 389 -17.38 -7.22 -14.40
N LYS A 390 -18.21 -8.13 -14.92
CA LYS A 390 -19.38 -8.65 -14.21
C LYS A 390 -18.97 -9.58 -13.08
N LYS A 391 -17.95 -10.42 -13.31
CA LYS A 391 -17.39 -11.35 -12.31
C LYS A 391 -16.79 -10.59 -11.13
N LEU A 392 -16.06 -9.50 -11.37
CA LEU A 392 -15.51 -8.62 -10.34
C LEU A 392 -16.59 -8.10 -9.37
N ASN A 393 -17.74 -7.68 -9.89
CA ASN A 393 -18.85 -7.18 -9.07
C ASN A 393 -19.56 -8.27 -8.25
N GLN A 394 -19.31 -9.54 -8.54
CA GLN A 394 -19.87 -10.68 -7.80
C GLN A 394 -18.99 -11.13 -6.64
N ILE A 395 -17.75 -10.62 -6.56
CA ILE A 395 -16.79 -11.03 -5.54
C ILE A 395 -17.29 -10.60 -4.15
N ASP A 396 -17.46 -11.58 -3.29
CA ASP A 396 -17.70 -11.41 -1.87
C ASP A 396 -16.38 -11.46 -1.10
N HIS A 397 -15.57 -12.48 -1.38
CA HIS A 397 -14.27 -12.68 -0.76
C HIS A 397 -13.28 -13.35 -1.71
N ILE A 398 -11.99 -13.21 -1.38
CA ILE A 398 -10.89 -13.90 -2.05
C ILE A 398 -10.18 -14.78 -1.03
N THR A 399 -9.79 -15.99 -1.40
CA THR A 399 -8.83 -16.77 -0.64
C THR A 399 -7.48 -16.73 -1.35
N ALA A 400 -6.40 -16.61 -0.58
CA ALA A 400 -5.06 -16.72 -1.11
C ALA A 400 -4.15 -17.44 -0.12
N LYS A 401 -3.16 -18.15 -0.65
CA LYS A 401 -2.07 -18.74 0.12
C LYS A 401 -0.98 -17.69 0.31
N LEU A 402 -0.90 -17.15 1.52
CA LEU A 402 0.08 -16.13 1.92
C LEU A 402 1.34 -16.84 2.42
N THR A 403 2.47 -16.61 1.76
CA THR A 403 3.81 -17.00 2.22
C THR A 403 4.60 -15.78 2.69
N LEU A 404 5.07 -15.82 3.93
CA LEU A 404 5.89 -14.79 4.56
C LEU A 404 7.33 -15.30 4.69
N ILE A 405 8.28 -14.58 4.07
CA ILE A 405 9.71 -14.89 4.09
C ILE A 405 10.42 -13.76 4.85
N PRO A 406 10.77 -13.94 6.13
CA PRO A 406 11.39 -12.88 6.93
C PRO A 406 12.82 -12.58 6.46
N GLU A 407 13.25 -11.34 6.60
CA GLU A 407 14.66 -10.98 6.49
C GLU A 407 15.34 -11.00 7.86
N SER A 408 16.62 -11.35 7.92
CA SER A 408 17.38 -11.32 9.17
C SER A 408 17.54 -9.89 9.69
N ASN A 409 17.63 -9.73 11.01
CA ASN A 409 18.04 -8.46 11.63
C ASN A 409 19.39 -8.63 12.33
N LYS A 410 20.49 -8.42 11.61
CA LYS A 410 21.83 -8.40 12.21
C LYS A 410 22.23 -6.96 12.54
N ILE A 411 22.34 -6.69 13.83
CA ILE A 411 22.62 -5.37 14.39
C ILE A 411 24.14 -5.14 14.36
N VAL A 412 24.56 -4.04 13.75
CA VAL A 412 25.96 -3.62 13.68
C VAL A 412 26.08 -2.19 14.21
N GLU A 413 26.99 -1.98 15.15
CA GLU A 413 27.31 -0.64 15.66
C GLU A 413 28.52 -0.06 14.91
N LYS A 414 28.39 1.19 14.47
CA LYS A 414 29.40 1.94 13.75
C LYS A 414 29.56 3.33 14.34
N SER A 415 30.74 3.93 14.24
CA SER A 415 30.87 5.35 14.59
C SER A 415 30.30 6.22 13.47
N TRP A 416 29.75 7.38 13.82
CA TRP A 416 29.24 8.33 12.82
C TRP A 416 30.36 8.80 11.87
N ASP A 417 31.55 9.03 12.40
CA ASP A 417 32.72 9.45 11.61
C ASP A 417 33.17 8.37 10.60
N GLU A 418 33.07 7.07 10.96
CA GLU A 418 33.36 5.96 10.06
C GLU A 418 32.37 5.93 8.87
N LEU A 419 31.08 6.13 9.14
CA LEU A 419 30.02 6.12 8.12
C LEU A 419 30.08 7.32 7.16
N ILE A 420 30.63 8.46 7.61
CA ILE A 420 30.88 9.62 6.75
C ILE A 420 32.14 9.42 5.90
N ALA A 421 33.20 8.86 6.49
CA ALA A 421 34.50 8.77 5.84
C ALA A 421 34.48 7.83 4.63
N THR A 422 33.75 6.72 4.72
CA THR A 422 33.69 5.69 3.66
C THR A 422 32.30 5.06 3.57
N PRO A 423 31.82 4.72 2.36
CA PRO A 423 30.59 3.96 2.21
C PRO A 423 30.62 2.65 3.02
N TYR A 424 29.58 2.42 3.81
CA TYR A 424 29.37 1.15 4.48
C TYR A 424 28.80 0.13 3.50
N THR A 425 29.29 -1.10 3.50
CA THR A 425 28.89 -2.14 2.54
C THR A 425 28.52 -3.44 3.22
N PHE A 426 27.54 -4.15 2.66
CA PHE A 426 27.12 -5.49 3.06
C PHE A 426 26.77 -6.29 1.79
N GLY A 427 27.74 -7.06 1.29
CA GLY A 427 27.66 -7.64 -0.04
C GLY A 427 27.56 -6.56 -1.11
N ASP A 428 26.53 -6.62 -1.95
CA ASP A 428 26.29 -5.63 -3.01
C ASP A 428 25.53 -4.39 -2.49
N ALA A 429 24.99 -4.44 -1.27
CA ALA A 429 24.32 -3.30 -0.66
C ALA A 429 25.34 -2.27 -0.14
N SER A 430 24.99 -0.98 -0.21
CA SER A 430 25.80 0.09 0.36
C SER A 430 24.98 1.20 1.01
N LEU A 431 25.58 1.87 1.99
CA LEU A 431 25.08 3.06 2.68
C LEU A 431 26.17 4.14 2.64
N THR A 432 25.87 5.29 2.05
CA THR A 432 26.76 6.45 1.98
C THR A 432 26.13 7.64 2.68
N ILE A 433 26.88 8.31 3.55
CA ILE A 433 26.45 9.55 4.20
C ILE A 433 27.33 10.70 3.68
N GLN A 434 26.73 11.63 2.95
CA GLN A 434 27.40 12.83 2.44
C GLN A 434 27.07 14.02 3.33
N VAL A 435 28.09 14.78 3.73
CA VAL A 435 27.90 16.03 4.46
C VAL A 435 27.53 17.13 3.48
N LEU A 436 26.33 17.71 3.61
CA LEU A 436 25.89 18.83 2.79
C LEU A 436 26.22 20.17 3.46
N ASP A 437 25.98 20.27 4.77
CA ASP A 437 26.32 21.42 5.60
C ASP A 437 26.64 20.94 7.02
N ALA A 438 27.90 21.04 7.42
CA ALA A 438 28.37 20.57 8.71
C ALA A 438 27.88 21.46 9.88
N GLU A 439 27.74 22.77 9.66
CA GLU A 439 27.28 23.71 10.70
C GLU A 439 25.78 23.55 10.95
N ALA A 440 25.00 23.38 9.87
CA ALA A 440 23.57 23.11 9.95
C ALA A 440 23.24 21.63 10.28
N LYS A 441 24.26 20.76 10.39
CA LYS A 441 24.12 19.32 10.64
C LYS A 441 23.21 18.64 9.62
N LEU A 442 23.38 19.01 8.35
CA LEU A 442 22.59 18.51 7.22
C LEU A 442 23.40 17.52 6.39
N PHE A 443 22.82 16.35 6.15
CA PHE A 443 23.44 15.22 5.48
C PHE A 443 22.53 14.67 4.39
N LYS A 444 23.12 14.05 3.36
CA LYS A 444 22.43 13.21 2.39
C LYS A 444 22.81 11.75 2.63
N VAL A 445 21.82 10.92 2.95
CA VAL A 445 21.98 9.48 3.14
C VAL A 445 21.53 8.77 1.89
N VAL A 446 22.39 7.98 1.26
CA VAL A 446 22.09 7.20 0.06
C VAL A 446 22.28 5.72 0.38
N THR A 447 21.21 4.93 0.22
CA THR A 447 21.25 3.47 0.34
C THR A 447 21.05 2.81 -1.01
N LYS A 448 21.92 1.87 -1.37
CA LYS A 448 21.75 0.94 -2.49
C LYS A 448 21.52 -0.46 -1.94
N GLN A 449 20.52 -1.16 -2.44
CA GLN A 449 20.04 -2.45 -1.91
C GLN A 449 19.83 -3.46 -3.04
N SER A 450 20.15 -4.73 -2.80
CA SER A 450 19.90 -5.82 -3.76
C SER A 450 18.69 -6.63 -3.35
N LYS A 451 18.22 -7.56 -4.20
CA LYS A 451 17.12 -8.47 -3.84
C LYS A 451 17.41 -9.38 -2.65
N THR A 452 18.68 -9.55 -2.28
CA THR A 452 19.11 -10.52 -1.26
C THR A 452 19.88 -9.89 -0.10
N GLN A 453 20.32 -8.65 -0.23
CA GLN A 453 21.13 -7.96 0.77
C GLN A 453 20.65 -6.51 0.89
N ASN A 454 20.24 -6.15 2.09
CA ASN A 454 19.74 -4.82 2.41
C ASN A 454 20.49 -4.23 3.61
N ILE A 455 20.62 -2.91 3.60
CA ILE A 455 21.11 -2.14 4.73
C ILE A 455 20.00 -1.18 5.15
N ASN A 456 19.52 -1.33 6.37
CA ASN A 456 18.59 -0.40 6.99
C ASN A 456 19.32 0.48 8.00
N LEU A 457 19.04 1.78 7.95
CA LEU A 457 19.45 2.75 8.95
C LEU A 457 18.22 3.13 9.80
N PRO A 458 18.10 2.63 11.04
CA PRO A 458 17.02 2.98 11.96
C PRO A 458 16.96 4.48 12.28
N PHE A 459 16.25 5.29 11.49
CA PHE A 459 16.24 6.74 11.69
C PHE A 459 15.66 7.16 13.06
N GLN A 460 14.81 6.34 13.68
CA GLN A 460 14.24 6.58 15.02
C GLN A 460 15.30 6.67 16.12
N GLN A 461 16.54 6.27 15.86
CA GLN A 461 17.67 6.46 16.79
C GLN A 461 18.15 7.93 16.85
N PHE A 462 17.73 8.76 15.89
CA PHE A 462 18.16 10.15 15.75
C PHE A 462 17.09 11.13 16.22
N LYS A 463 17.55 12.32 16.66
CA LYS A 463 16.70 13.49 16.88
C LYS A 463 16.94 14.50 15.78
N GLY A 464 15.86 14.96 15.17
CA GLY A 464 15.91 15.97 14.12
C GLY A 464 14.81 15.75 13.09
N LYS A 465 15.13 16.06 11.84
CA LYS A 465 14.18 16.05 10.73
C LYS A 465 14.73 15.31 9.53
N MET A 466 13.85 14.75 8.72
CA MET A 466 14.20 14.06 7.48
C MET A 466 13.22 14.41 6.35
N ALA A 467 13.70 14.25 5.12
CA ALA A 467 12.85 14.23 3.94
C ALA A 467 13.47 13.31 2.89
N GLU A 468 12.72 12.90 1.89
CA GLU A 468 13.30 12.22 0.74
C GLU A 468 14.25 13.17 -0.01
N ALA A 469 15.42 12.71 -0.42
CA ALA A 469 16.33 13.49 -1.25
C ALA A 469 16.07 13.19 -2.72
N ARG A 470 16.34 14.17 -3.60
CA ARG A 470 16.35 13.93 -5.04
C ARG A 470 17.35 12.82 -5.36
N ARG A 471 16.90 11.86 -6.18
CA ARG A 471 17.77 10.85 -6.77
C ARG A 471 18.75 11.56 -7.71
N ASP A 472 20.03 11.32 -7.51
CA ASP A 472 21.07 11.81 -8.41
C ASP A 472 21.21 10.82 -9.57
N GLY A 473 21.38 11.34 -10.79
CA GLY A 473 21.66 10.54 -11.98
C GLY A 473 21.94 11.44 -13.17
N ASP A 474 22.71 10.95 -14.15
CA ASP A 474 23.03 11.68 -15.38
C ASP A 474 21.87 11.56 -16.39
N TYR A 475 20.74 12.19 -16.06
CA TYR A 475 19.55 12.21 -16.90
C TYR A 475 19.43 13.54 -17.65
N PRO A 476 18.81 13.56 -18.84
CA PRO A 476 18.44 14.82 -19.49
C PRO A 476 17.60 15.69 -18.55
N LYS A 477 17.96 16.98 -18.45
CA LYS A 477 17.34 17.91 -17.51
C LYS A 477 15.84 18.11 -17.73
N TRP A 478 15.36 17.92 -18.96
CA TRP A 478 13.95 18.09 -19.33
C TRP A 478 13.05 16.93 -18.91
N LEU A 479 13.62 15.78 -18.50
CA LEU A 479 12.82 14.68 -17.93
C LEU A 479 12.20 15.10 -16.61
N THR A 480 10.94 14.72 -16.41
CA THR A 480 10.21 14.99 -15.17
C THR A 480 10.74 14.13 -14.02
N VAL A 481 10.31 14.42 -12.79
CA VAL A 481 10.65 13.61 -11.61
C VAL A 481 10.18 12.17 -11.79
N THR A 482 8.94 11.98 -12.24
CA THR A 482 8.37 10.63 -12.45
C THR A 482 9.11 9.85 -13.53
N ASP A 483 9.56 10.50 -14.62
CA ASP A 483 10.36 9.84 -15.67
C ASP A 483 11.68 9.28 -15.12
N LYS A 484 12.35 10.07 -14.27
CA LYS A 484 13.63 9.68 -13.63
C LYS A 484 13.46 8.55 -12.63
N GLU A 485 12.36 8.56 -11.88
CA GLU A 485 12.04 7.47 -10.96
C GLU A 485 11.74 6.17 -11.70
N LEU A 486 10.94 6.23 -12.75
CA LEU A 486 10.65 5.07 -13.58
C LEU A 486 11.92 4.44 -14.15
N LEU A 487 12.85 5.27 -14.64
CA LEU A 487 14.17 4.81 -15.09
C LEU A 487 14.97 4.14 -13.96
N GLY A 488 14.94 4.72 -12.76
CA GLY A 488 15.62 4.18 -11.59
C GLY A 488 15.04 2.84 -11.14
N GLU A 489 13.72 2.67 -11.14
CA GLU A 489 13.04 1.44 -10.74
C GLU A 489 13.20 0.31 -11.78
N LEU A 490 13.17 0.63 -13.08
CA LEU A 490 13.19 -0.39 -14.14
C LEU A 490 14.59 -0.87 -14.52
N ILE A 491 15.56 0.05 -14.63
CA ILE A 491 16.84 -0.23 -15.29
C ILE A 491 18.03 -0.02 -14.34
N GLY A 492 17.83 0.70 -13.23
CA GLY A 492 18.91 1.12 -12.35
C GLY A 492 19.76 2.25 -12.95
N VAL A 493 20.27 3.10 -12.07
CA VAL A 493 21.20 4.18 -12.43
C VAL A 493 22.61 3.59 -12.37
N ASP A 494 23.19 3.31 -13.54
CA ASP A 494 24.60 2.97 -13.72
C ASP A 494 25.12 1.74 -12.94
N ASP A 495 24.24 0.79 -12.59
CA ASP A 495 24.60 -0.41 -11.84
C ASP A 495 24.17 -1.71 -12.55
N PRO A 496 25.11 -2.62 -12.90
CA PRO A 496 24.78 -3.88 -13.56
C PRO A 496 23.96 -4.85 -12.70
N HIS A 497 23.88 -4.63 -11.38
CA HIS A 497 23.20 -5.52 -10.43
C HIS A 497 21.77 -5.11 -10.09
N HIS A 498 21.23 -4.04 -10.70
CA HIS A 498 19.86 -3.56 -10.44
C HIS A 498 19.61 -3.26 -8.96
N LEU A 499 20.51 -2.48 -8.35
CA LEU A 499 20.35 -2.09 -6.96
C LEU A 499 19.28 -1.01 -6.82
N SER A 500 18.28 -1.26 -5.97
CA SER A 500 17.32 -0.24 -5.56
C SER A 500 18.05 0.87 -4.81
N THR A 501 17.88 2.11 -5.25
CA THR A 501 18.56 3.28 -4.67
C THR A 501 17.55 4.20 -4.01
N ARG A 502 17.76 4.50 -2.73
CA ARG A 502 16.99 5.48 -1.97
C ARG A 502 17.91 6.57 -1.44
N ALA A 503 17.48 7.81 -1.53
CA ALA A 503 18.21 8.96 -1.00
C ALA A 503 17.33 9.74 -0.02
N LEU A 504 17.89 10.17 1.10
CA LEU A 504 17.20 10.92 2.16
C LEU A 504 18.04 12.13 2.57
N LEU A 505 17.40 13.27 2.82
CA LEU A 505 17.98 14.38 3.55
C LEU A 505 17.76 14.14 5.04
N LEU A 506 18.82 14.30 5.83
CA LEU A 506 18.81 14.11 7.27
C LEU A 506 19.40 15.36 7.92
N LYS A 507 18.60 16.06 8.72
CA LYS A 507 19.03 17.18 9.55
C LYS A 507 18.97 16.76 11.01
N LEU A 508 20.12 16.76 11.67
CA LEU A 508 20.23 16.31 13.05
C LEU A 508 20.28 17.48 14.04
N ASP A 509 19.60 17.34 15.17
CA ASP A 509 19.75 18.28 16.28
C ASP A 509 21.12 18.10 16.94
N GLU A 510 21.58 16.86 17.05
CA GLU A 510 22.87 16.47 17.60
C GLU A 510 23.47 15.32 16.79
N ILE A 511 24.78 15.37 16.57
CA ILE A 511 25.50 14.31 15.86
C ILE A 511 25.74 13.15 16.83
N PRO A 512 25.25 11.93 16.53
CA PRO A 512 25.47 10.77 17.38
C PRO A 512 26.93 10.32 17.30
N LYS A 513 27.46 9.74 18.38
CA LYS A 513 28.81 9.13 18.36
C LYS A 513 28.80 7.74 17.73
N THR A 514 27.74 6.98 18.05
CA THR A 514 27.53 5.61 17.61
C THR A 514 26.19 5.52 16.91
N VAL A 515 26.16 4.76 15.83
CA VAL A 515 25.02 4.52 14.95
C VAL A 515 24.81 3.03 14.85
N VAL A 516 23.56 2.61 14.99
CA VAL A 516 23.13 1.25 14.67
C VAL A 516 22.76 1.19 13.20
N VAL A 517 23.29 0.19 12.52
CA VAL A 517 22.95 -0.22 11.15
C VAL A 517 22.45 -1.66 11.20
N ILE A 518 21.40 -1.98 10.44
CA ILE A 518 20.84 -3.33 10.37
C ILE A 518 21.17 -3.94 9.01
N GLU A 519 21.92 -5.03 9.03
CA GLU A 519 22.15 -5.89 7.86
C GLU A 519 21.00 -6.88 7.74
N GLN A 520 20.39 -6.94 6.56
CA GLN A 520 19.25 -7.83 6.31
C GLN A 520 19.49 -8.67 5.06
N GLN A 521 19.10 -9.94 5.15
CA GLN A 521 19.08 -10.90 4.06
C GLN A 521 17.91 -11.88 4.26
N PRO A 522 17.30 -12.43 3.21
CA PRO A 522 16.20 -13.38 3.35
C PRO A 522 16.57 -14.60 4.22
N GLN A 523 15.65 -15.04 5.07
CA GLN A 523 15.74 -16.25 5.90
C GLN A 523 14.66 -17.27 5.51
N PRO A 524 14.76 -17.90 4.32
CA PRO A 524 13.75 -18.81 3.82
C PRO A 524 13.48 -20.01 4.75
N GLU A 525 14.44 -20.39 5.60
CA GLU A 525 14.31 -21.44 6.61
C GLU A 525 13.28 -21.11 7.72
N LEU A 526 12.94 -19.82 7.90
CA LEU A 526 11.93 -19.37 8.85
C LEU A 526 10.57 -19.09 8.21
N SER A 527 10.43 -19.31 6.89
CA SER A 527 9.22 -18.97 6.15
C SER A 527 7.97 -19.61 6.74
N GLN A 528 6.87 -18.87 6.72
CA GLN A 528 5.56 -19.34 7.16
C GLN A 528 4.56 -19.21 6.02
N THR A 529 3.66 -20.17 5.90
CA THR A 529 2.64 -20.18 4.84
C THR A 529 1.28 -20.49 5.43
N LYS A 530 0.26 -19.76 4.99
CA LYS A 530 -1.12 -19.95 5.44
C LYS A 530 -2.14 -19.53 4.40
N ASN A 531 -3.26 -20.25 4.35
CA ASN A 531 -4.42 -19.84 3.55
C ASN A 531 -5.22 -18.79 4.32
N ILE A 532 -5.37 -17.61 3.73
CA ILE A 532 -6.07 -16.47 4.31
C ILE A 532 -7.32 -16.17 3.47
N ARG A 533 -8.43 -15.86 4.15
CA ARG A 533 -9.66 -15.36 3.54
C ARG A 533 -9.70 -13.83 3.67
N PHE A 534 -9.67 -13.14 2.54
CA PHE A 534 -9.79 -11.70 2.41
C PHE A 534 -11.25 -11.32 2.20
N VAL A 535 -11.80 -10.54 3.12
CA VAL A 535 -13.20 -10.09 3.09
C VAL A 535 -13.26 -8.56 3.00
N LYS A 536 -14.40 -8.02 2.58
CA LYS A 536 -14.60 -6.56 2.50
C LYS A 536 -14.30 -5.90 3.84
N PHE A 537 -13.78 -4.68 3.81
CA PHE A 537 -13.38 -3.93 5.01
C PHE A 537 -14.51 -3.80 6.06
N SER A 538 -15.77 -3.68 5.64
CA SER A 538 -16.94 -3.68 6.54
C SER A 538 -17.03 -4.97 7.35
N ASP A 539 -16.94 -6.11 6.68
CA ASP A 539 -17.14 -7.43 7.27
C ASP A 539 -15.93 -7.80 8.14
N TYR A 540 -14.74 -7.38 7.71
CA TYR A 540 -13.51 -7.49 8.48
C TYR A 540 -13.63 -6.79 9.84
N ASN A 541 -14.11 -5.55 9.86
CA ASN A 541 -14.22 -4.75 11.10
C ASN A 541 -15.33 -5.23 12.05
N GLN A 542 -16.41 -5.81 11.51
CA GLN A 542 -17.47 -6.42 12.31
C GLN A 542 -17.00 -7.68 13.04
N ASN A 543 -16.04 -8.41 12.49
CA ASN A 543 -15.48 -9.57 13.15
C ASN A 543 -14.45 -9.18 14.22
N LEU A 544 -14.85 -9.29 15.49
CA LEU A 544 -14.03 -8.94 16.66
C LEU A 544 -12.75 -9.77 16.81
N ALA A 545 -12.63 -10.92 16.14
CA ALA A 545 -11.41 -11.72 16.14
C ALA A 545 -10.27 -11.03 15.37
N ASN A 546 -10.60 -10.19 14.39
CA ASN A 546 -9.64 -9.49 13.56
C ASN A 546 -9.08 -8.25 14.29
N PRO A 547 -7.80 -7.92 14.13
CA PRO A 547 -7.21 -6.68 14.62
C PRO A 547 -7.68 -5.48 13.80
N LEU A 548 -7.59 -4.27 14.36
CA LEU A 548 -7.73 -3.06 13.54
C LEU A 548 -6.51 -2.90 12.62
N SER A 549 -6.75 -2.42 11.41
CA SER A 549 -5.69 -1.98 10.49
C SER A 549 -5.43 -0.48 10.73
N GLU A 550 -4.17 -0.11 10.82
CA GLU A 550 -3.72 1.29 10.88
C GLU A 550 -3.38 1.84 9.48
N PHE A 551 -3.51 1.01 8.44
CA PHE A 551 -3.25 1.38 7.05
C PHE A 551 -4.40 2.26 6.52
N GLY A 552 -4.07 3.49 6.12
CA GLY A 552 -5.02 4.51 5.65
C GLY A 552 -5.46 5.54 6.71
N ASP A 553 -5.16 5.29 7.99
CA ASP A 553 -5.46 6.20 9.11
C ASP A 553 -4.48 7.39 9.22
N SER A 554 -3.56 7.51 8.25
CA SER A 554 -2.65 8.66 8.10
C SER A 554 -3.33 9.91 7.52
N SER A 555 -4.65 9.93 7.39
CA SER A 555 -5.35 11.21 7.24
C SER A 555 -5.09 12.03 8.51
N LEU A 556 -4.65 13.28 8.31
CA LEU A 556 -4.45 14.28 9.36
C LEU A 556 -5.65 14.44 10.32
N ASP A 557 -6.83 13.89 9.98
CA ASP A 557 -8.03 13.89 10.81
C ASP A 557 -7.98 12.90 11.99
N GLY A 558 -7.13 11.86 11.95
CA GLY A 558 -6.92 10.96 13.10
C GLY A 558 -6.23 11.64 14.30
N PHE A 559 -5.60 12.80 14.07
CA PHE A 559 -5.09 13.67 15.13
C PHE A 559 -6.17 14.53 15.79
N LEU A 560 -7.34 14.70 15.17
CA LEU A 560 -8.37 15.65 15.62
C LEU A 560 -9.38 15.08 16.60
N TYR A 561 -9.35 13.76 16.86
CA TYR A 561 -10.08 13.12 17.97
C TYR A 561 -9.13 12.56 19.02
N GLN A 562 -7.91 13.11 19.14
CA GLN A 562 -7.17 13.02 20.39
C GLN A 562 -7.85 13.93 21.41
N ASP A 563 -8.56 13.26 22.31
CA ASP A 563 -8.86 13.69 23.67
C ASP A 563 -9.43 15.11 23.77
N LEU A 564 -10.76 15.20 23.84
CA LEU A 564 -11.36 16.14 24.79
C LEU A 564 -10.89 15.68 26.19
N GLU A 565 -9.65 16.03 26.55
CA GLU A 565 -9.28 16.18 27.94
C GLU A 565 -10.08 17.37 28.47
N SER A 566 -11.26 17.04 28.99
CA SER A 566 -11.98 17.85 29.95
C SER A 566 -12.57 16.88 30.96
N SER A 567 -12.52 17.09 32.25
CA SER A 567 -11.85 18.04 33.13
C SER A 567 -12.23 17.53 34.51
N ASN A 568 -11.31 17.60 35.47
CA ASN A 568 -11.40 17.07 36.84
C ASN A 568 -10.99 15.60 37.05
N PRO A 569 -10.28 15.29 38.15
CA PRO A 569 -9.88 13.93 38.50
C PRO A 569 -11.11 13.06 38.76
N GLU A 570 -11.20 11.93 38.07
CA GLU A 570 -12.28 10.96 38.21
C GLU A 570 -12.33 10.41 39.65
N ILE A 571 -13.47 10.53 40.34
CA ILE A 571 -13.64 9.98 41.69
C ILE A 571 -13.73 8.46 41.60
N SER A 572 -12.69 7.80 42.10
CA SER A 572 -12.46 6.35 42.01
C SER A 572 -12.49 5.63 43.36
N ALA A 573 -12.83 6.33 44.44
CA ALA A 573 -12.92 5.76 45.79
C ALA A 573 -14.13 6.32 46.55
N ILE A 574 -14.73 5.51 47.44
CA ILE A 574 -15.94 5.86 48.19
C ILE A 574 -15.72 7.13 49.02
N GLN A 575 -14.52 7.33 49.57
CA GLN A 575 -14.21 8.49 50.42
C GLN A 575 -14.26 9.82 49.65
N GLY A 576 -14.17 9.79 48.32
CA GLY A 576 -14.29 10.97 47.47
C GLY A 576 -15.73 11.33 47.11
N ILE A 577 -16.68 10.43 47.27
CA ILE A 577 -18.07 10.63 46.85
C ILE A 577 -18.74 11.68 47.74
N LYS A 578 -19.18 12.78 47.12
CA LYS A 578 -20.02 13.80 47.73
C LYS A 578 -20.86 14.50 46.64
N PRO A 579 -22.04 15.06 46.98
CA PRO A 579 -22.76 15.92 46.05
C PRO A 579 -22.01 17.23 45.82
N GLU A 580 -22.05 17.69 44.58
CA GLU A 580 -21.45 18.93 44.09
C GLU A 580 -22.47 19.74 43.28
N THR A 581 -22.23 21.05 43.18
CA THR A 581 -23.09 22.02 42.50
C THR A 581 -22.23 23.12 41.91
N ASP A 582 -22.53 23.53 40.67
CA ASP A 582 -21.75 24.56 39.99
C ASP A 582 -22.23 25.96 40.36
N ASN A 583 -23.55 26.11 40.53
CA ASN A 583 -24.18 27.40 40.74
C ASN A 583 -25.13 27.44 41.97
N GLY A 584 -25.39 26.30 42.61
CA GLY A 584 -26.35 26.15 43.71
C GLY A 584 -27.77 25.82 43.26
N HIS A 585 -27.99 25.64 41.96
CA HIS A 585 -29.28 25.30 41.35
C HIS A 585 -29.27 23.92 40.68
N ASN A 586 -28.12 23.39 40.29
CA ASN A 586 -27.96 22.00 39.90
C ASN A 586 -27.36 21.17 41.03
N LEU A 587 -27.50 19.85 40.96
CA LEU A 587 -26.87 18.93 41.90
C LEU A 587 -26.42 17.69 41.14
N HIS A 588 -25.14 17.35 41.27
CA HIS A 588 -24.55 16.15 40.69
C HIS A 588 -23.67 15.44 41.72
N ILE A 589 -23.41 14.16 41.54
CA ILE A 589 -22.49 13.37 42.35
C ILE A 589 -21.46 12.81 41.37
N PRO A 590 -20.26 13.43 41.28
CA PRO A 590 -19.22 12.94 40.38
C PRO A 590 -18.71 11.58 40.87
N MET A 591 -18.62 10.61 39.95
CA MET A 591 -18.06 9.29 40.23
C MET A 591 -17.74 8.55 38.94
N SER A 592 -16.65 7.77 38.95
CA SER A 592 -16.31 6.89 37.84
C SER A 592 -17.45 5.95 37.46
N ALA A 593 -17.52 5.57 36.18
CA ALA A 593 -18.49 4.56 35.72
C ALA A 593 -18.33 3.22 36.44
N ALA A 594 -17.10 2.87 36.81
CA ALA A 594 -16.80 1.71 37.64
C ALA A 594 -17.47 1.84 39.03
N LEU A 595 -17.32 2.98 39.70
CA LEU A 595 -17.92 3.22 41.02
C LEU A 595 -19.45 3.29 40.95
N ALA A 596 -20.02 3.86 39.88
CA ALA A 596 -21.47 3.93 39.67
C ALA A 596 -22.15 2.55 39.51
N SER A 597 -21.39 1.51 39.16
CA SER A 597 -21.90 0.13 39.14
C SER A 597 -22.12 -0.45 40.54
N ALA A 598 -21.37 0.03 41.55
CA ALA A 598 -21.40 -0.45 42.93
C ALA A 598 -22.05 0.53 43.91
N CYS A 599 -22.12 1.81 43.56
CA CYS A 599 -22.70 2.89 44.36
C CYS A 599 -23.92 3.50 43.68
N LYS A 600 -25.08 3.47 44.37
CA LYS A 600 -26.33 4.06 43.87
C LYS A 600 -26.89 5.09 44.84
N PRO A 601 -27.14 6.32 44.39
CA PRO A 601 -27.82 7.33 45.20
C PRO A 601 -29.32 7.01 45.30
N GLU A 602 -29.85 7.07 46.52
CA GLU A 602 -31.25 6.89 46.87
C GLU A 602 -31.79 8.19 47.46
N ILE A 603 -33.05 8.53 47.18
CA ILE A 603 -33.72 9.72 47.70
C ILE A 603 -34.64 9.29 48.84
N GLU A 604 -34.37 9.77 50.05
CA GLU A 604 -35.21 9.51 51.23
C GLU A 604 -36.26 10.61 51.41
N GLN A 605 -35.86 11.87 51.18
CA GLN A 605 -36.76 13.02 51.12
C GLN A 605 -36.48 13.83 49.86
N GLY A 606 -37.40 13.75 48.90
CA GLY A 606 -37.33 14.47 47.62
C GLY A 606 -38.44 15.50 47.46
N PHE A 607 -38.54 16.04 46.25
CA PHE A 607 -39.61 16.96 45.85
C PHE A 607 -40.11 16.63 44.44
N ASN A 608 -41.27 17.20 44.10
CA ASN A 608 -41.80 17.15 42.75
C ASN A 608 -41.52 18.45 42.02
N GLU A 609 -41.04 18.35 40.79
CA GLU A 609 -40.98 19.43 39.83
C GLU A 609 -42.15 19.24 38.85
N GLY A 610 -43.21 20.01 39.05
CA GLY A 610 -44.50 19.78 38.37
C GLY A 610 -45.11 18.43 38.77
N LYS A 611 -45.30 17.53 37.79
CA LYS A 611 -45.85 16.17 37.99
C LYS A 611 -44.78 15.10 38.18
N HIS A 612 -43.50 15.47 38.06
CA HIS A 612 -42.38 14.54 38.06
C HIS A 612 -41.65 14.60 39.41
N ALA A 613 -41.51 13.45 40.06
CA ALA A 613 -40.58 13.30 41.17
C ALA A 613 -39.16 13.31 40.61
N VAL A 614 -38.26 14.11 41.22
CA VAL A 614 -36.85 14.13 40.79
C VAL A 614 -36.19 12.78 41.07
N THR A 615 -35.22 12.42 40.23
CA THR A 615 -34.45 11.18 40.33
C THR A 615 -32.99 11.44 39.98
N TRP A 616 -32.12 10.56 40.47
CA TRP A 616 -30.74 10.50 40.03
C TRP A 616 -30.66 9.70 38.72
N LEU A 617 -29.96 10.24 37.73
CA LEU A 617 -29.63 9.54 36.48
C LEU A 617 -28.13 9.58 36.26
N PHE A 618 -27.52 8.43 35.97
CA PHE A 618 -26.10 8.35 35.67
C PHE A 618 -25.84 8.77 34.23
N GLU A 619 -24.95 9.74 34.06
CA GLU A 619 -24.52 10.29 32.79
C GLU A 619 -23.02 10.01 32.61
N PRO A 620 -22.64 9.05 31.76
CA PRO A 620 -21.23 8.67 31.60
C PRO A 620 -20.39 9.74 30.89
N ASN A 621 -21.04 10.69 30.20
CA ASN A 621 -20.38 11.74 29.41
C ASN A 621 -20.92 13.13 29.80
N ALA A 622 -21.16 13.37 31.09
CA ALA A 622 -21.57 14.70 31.53
C ALA A 622 -20.42 15.72 31.28
N PRO A 623 -20.72 17.03 31.16
CA PRO A 623 -19.71 18.05 30.81
C PRO A 623 -18.46 18.07 31.68
N ASP A 624 -18.60 17.73 32.98
CA ASP A 624 -17.52 17.70 33.97
C ASP A 624 -17.05 16.27 34.31
N GLY A 625 -17.30 15.32 33.40
CA GLY A 625 -16.98 13.90 33.55
C GLY A 625 -18.17 13.05 34.04
N PRO A 626 -17.97 11.73 34.23
CA PRO A 626 -19.04 10.82 34.63
C PRO A 626 -19.65 11.19 35.99
N ALA A 627 -20.97 11.30 36.08
CA ALA A 627 -21.67 11.68 37.31
C ALA A 627 -23.12 11.16 37.36
N TYR A 628 -23.68 11.04 38.57
CA TYR A 628 -25.13 11.03 38.73
C TYR A 628 -25.63 12.47 38.80
N THR A 629 -26.54 12.86 37.91
CA THR A 629 -27.15 14.19 37.92
C THR A 629 -28.59 14.08 38.42
N LEU A 630 -28.99 15.00 39.31
CA LEU A 630 -30.36 15.09 39.78
C LEU A 630 -31.21 15.79 38.71
N MET A 631 -32.24 15.12 38.21
CA MET A 631 -33.11 15.66 37.18
C MET A 631 -34.52 15.07 37.22
N THR A 632 -35.43 15.62 36.42
CA THR A 632 -36.73 14.98 36.14
C THR A 632 -36.54 13.74 35.24
N PRO A 633 -37.39 12.70 35.33
CA PRO A 633 -37.18 11.45 34.58
C PRO A 633 -37.21 11.58 33.06
N ASP A 634 -37.85 12.64 32.54
CA ASP A 634 -37.89 13.04 31.13
C ASP A 634 -36.61 13.76 30.66
N ARG A 635 -35.67 14.03 31.57
CA ARG A 635 -34.42 14.78 31.36
C ARG A 635 -34.61 16.24 30.94
N GLU A 636 -35.81 16.81 31.10
CA GLU A 636 -36.07 18.21 30.71
C GLU A 636 -35.55 19.22 31.74
N ARG A 637 -35.54 18.88 33.03
CA ARG A 637 -35.12 19.81 34.10
C ARG A 637 -34.02 19.25 34.99
N GLN A 638 -32.96 20.06 35.12
CA GLN A 638 -31.76 19.78 35.94
C GLN A 638 -31.41 20.94 36.89
N PHE A 639 -32.17 22.04 36.85
CA PHE A 639 -31.99 23.20 37.73
C PHE A 639 -33.24 23.40 38.58
N PHE A 640 -33.04 23.54 39.89
CA PHE A 640 -34.10 23.64 40.90
C PHE A 640 -33.84 24.81 41.85
N TYR A 641 -34.91 25.31 42.47
CA TYR A 641 -34.91 26.52 43.29
C TYR A 641 -35.83 26.38 44.50
N ASP A 642 -35.39 26.85 45.67
CA ASP A 642 -36.17 26.79 46.92
C ASP A 642 -36.64 25.37 47.27
N LYS A 643 -35.85 24.37 46.90
CA LYS A 643 -36.10 22.96 47.18
C LYS A 643 -35.07 22.39 48.15
N HIS A 644 -35.45 21.31 48.80
CA HIS A 644 -34.60 20.55 49.70
C HIS A 644 -34.62 19.09 49.29
N ILE A 645 -33.46 18.44 49.35
CA ILE A 645 -33.31 17.01 49.08
C ILE A 645 -32.38 16.37 50.10
N GLN A 646 -32.77 15.17 50.56
CA GLN A 646 -32.00 14.34 51.47
C GLN A 646 -32.05 12.89 51.02
N GLY A 647 -30.95 12.18 51.19
CA GLY A 647 -30.91 10.74 50.98
C GLY A 647 -29.58 10.13 51.36
N LYS A 648 -29.30 8.97 50.76
CA LYS A 648 -28.05 8.23 50.99
C LYS A 648 -27.53 7.63 49.70
N ILE A 649 -26.22 7.46 49.61
CA ILE A 649 -25.55 6.74 48.53
C ILE A 649 -25.18 5.37 49.07
N HIS A 650 -25.89 4.35 48.61
CA HIS A 650 -25.62 2.97 49.01
C HIS A 650 -24.50 2.40 48.13
N CYS A 651 -23.34 2.15 48.73
CA CYS A 651 -22.19 1.52 48.09
C CYS A 651 -22.02 0.09 48.59
N GLN A 652 -21.91 -0.87 47.68
CA GLN A 652 -21.70 -2.28 48.03
C GLN A 652 -20.29 -2.56 48.60
N GLY A 653 -19.32 -1.69 48.31
CA GLY A 653 -17.96 -1.75 48.83
C GLY A 653 -16.98 -0.95 47.99
N ASP A 654 -15.78 -0.69 48.52
CA ASP A 654 -14.71 0.00 47.79
C ASP A 654 -14.27 -0.80 46.56
N ILE A 655 -14.01 -0.09 45.45
CA ILE A 655 -13.46 -0.68 44.23
C ILE A 655 -11.94 -0.83 44.35
N SER A 656 -11.42 -1.96 43.89
CA SER A 656 -9.98 -2.14 43.70
C SER A 656 -9.67 -2.86 42.39
N TRP A 657 -8.62 -2.41 41.71
CA TRP A 657 -8.16 -2.98 40.44
C TRP A 657 -7.13 -4.07 40.69
N GLN A 658 -7.45 -5.29 40.29
CA GLN A 658 -6.55 -6.44 40.40
C GLN A 658 -5.96 -6.76 39.03
N PRO A 659 -4.66 -7.07 38.93
CA PRO A 659 -4.07 -7.48 37.67
C PRO A 659 -4.71 -8.78 37.18
N LEU A 660 -5.05 -8.84 35.89
CA LEU A 660 -5.43 -10.06 35.20
C LEU A 660 -4.22 -10.55 34.39
N GLU A 661 -3.49 -11.52 34.96
CA GLU A 661 -2.35 -12.15 34.28
C GLU A 661 -2.76 -12.68 32.90
N GLN A 662 -2.02 -12.25 31.88
CA GLN A 662 -2.22 -12.68 30.49
C GLN A 662 -1.09 -13.64 30.11
N ALA A 663 -1.46 -14.78 29.52
CA ALA A 663 -0.47 -15.63 28.86
C ALA A 663 0.04 -14.94 27.59
N ALA A 664 1.26 -15.27 27.16
CA ALA A 664 1.76 -14.84 25.86
C ALA A 664 0.79 -15.30 24.75
N ASN A 665 0.24 -14.34 24.02
CA ASN A 665 -0.75 -14.57 22.98
C ASN A 665 -0.22 -14.00 21.65
N PRO A 666 -0.19 -14.78 20.55
CA PRO A 666 0.17 -14.25 19.23
C PRO A 666 -0.81 -13.18 18.72
N ARG A 667 -1.99 -13.04 19.33
CA ARG A 667 -3.02 -12.04 19.02
C ARG A 667 -3.13 -11.03 20.18
N PRO A 668 -2.23 -10.03 20.29
CA PRO A 668 -2.17 -9.11 21.44
C PRO A 668 -3.40 -8.19 21.59
N TRP A 669 -4.29 -8.12 20.60
CA TRP A 669 -5.58 -7.43 20.67
C TRP A 669 -6.71 -8.30 21.26
N LEU A 670 -6.43 -9.56 21.59
CA LEU A 670 -7.39 -10.50 22.19
C LEU A 670 -6.96 -10.85 23.61
N ILE A 671 -7.73 -10.39 24.58
CA ILE A 671 -7.48 -10.58 26.02
C ILE A 671 -8.21 -11.83 26.49
N ASP A 672 -7.50 -12.75 27.14
CA ASP A 672 -8.09 -13.98 27.67
C ASP A 672 -8.82 -13.70 28.99
N LEU A 673 -10.15 -13.87 28.98
CA LEU A 673 -11.00 -13.68 30.17
C LEU A 673 -11.36 -14.99 30.88
N GLN A 674 -10.87 -16.15 30.43
CA GLN A 674 -11.31 -17.46 30.95
C GLN A 674 -11.17 -17.56 32.47
N ALA A 675 -10.03 -17.12 33.02
CA ALA A 675 -9.76 -17.16 34.45
C ALA A 675 -10.72 -16.29 35.26
N TRP A 676 -11.14 -15.15 34.71
CA TRP A 676 -12.10 -14.23 35.34
C TRP A 676 -13.52 -14.77 35.27
N LEU A 677 -13.98 -15.20 34.08
CA LEU A 677 -15.32 -15.75 33.86
C LEU A 677 -15.63 -16.91 34.81
N THR A 678 -14.64 -17.78 35.03
CA THR A 678 -14.79 -18.96 35.90
C THR A 678 -14.89 -18.59 37.38
N LYS A 679 -14.27 -17.47 37.81
CA LYS A 679 -14.20 -17.06 39.22
C LYS A 679 -15.37 -16.19 39.66
N THR A 680 -15.93 -15.37 38.76
CA THR A 680 -16.85 -14.30 39.15
C THR A 680 -18.31 -14.57 38.75
N GLY A 681 -18.57 -15.38 37.72
CA GLY A 681 -19.92 -15.60 37.22
C GLY A 681 -20.53 -14.43 36.42
N TYR A 682 -19.77 -13.35 36.19
CA TYR A 682 -20.21 -12.14 35.48
C TYR A 682 -20.50 -12.35 33.98
N GLY A 683 -20.22 -13.52 33.42
CA GLY A 683 -20.48 -13.81 32.00
C GLY A 683 -21.94 -13.65 31.55
N ASN A 684 -22.90 -13.58 32.48
CA ASN A 684 -24.32 -13.36 32.19
C ASN A 684 -24.78 -11.91 32.25
N GLU A 685 -23.91 -10.97 32.63
CA GLU A 685 -24.25 -9.55 32.68
C GLU A 685 -24.26 -8.92 31.27
N PRO A 686 -24.85 -7.72 31.10
CA PRO A 686 -24.85 -7.01 29.83
C PRO A 686 -23.44 -6.62 29.37
N SER A 687 -23.14 -6.81 28.08
CA SER A 687 -21.82 -6.53 27.50
C SER A 687 -21.43 -5.05 27.54
N LYS A 688 -22.41 -4.14 27.51
CA LYS A 688 -22.19 -2.68 27.66
C LYS A 688 -21.45 -2.31 28.95
N ASP A 689 -21.53 -3.16 29.98
CA ASP A 689 -20.92 -2.93 31.28
C ASP A 689 -19.46 -3.44 31.34
N LEU A 690 -18.95 -4.12 30.30
CA LEU A 690 -17.56 -4.61 30.25
C LEU A 690 -16.51 -3.54 30.53
N LYS A 691 -16.73 -2.33 30.02
CA LYS A 691 -15.86 -1.18 30.26
C LYS A 691 -15.79 -0.75 31.73
N ASN A 692 -16.78 -1.11 32.55
CA ASN A 692 -16.78 -0.82 33.97
C ASN A 692 -15.96 -1.87 34.75
N TYR A 693 -15.82 -3.07 34.21
CA TYR A 693 -15.12 -4.19 34.85
C TYR A 693 -13.65 -4.28 34.51
N PHE A 694 -13.21 -3.69 33.40
CA PHE A 694 -11.85 -3.85 32.90
C PHE A 694 -11.16 -2.52 32.61
N LYS A 695 -9.89 -2.43 32.99
CA LYS A 695 -8.95 -1.43 32.51
C LYS A 695 -7.91 -2.13 31.65
N VAL A 696 -7.80 -1.72 30.39
CA VAL A 696 -6.81 -2.26 29.46
C VAL A 696 -5.90 -1.12 29.05
N GLU A 697 -4.59 -1.31 29.20
CA GLU A 697 -3.56 -0.30 28.90
C GLU A 697 -2.55 -0.88 27.90
N ASP A 698 -2.06 -0.02 27.00
CA ASP A 698 -0.90 -0.34 26.15
C ASP A 698 0.43 -0.24 26.93
N ALA A 699 1.55 -0.52 26.26
CA ALA A 699 2.87 -0.51 26.90
C ALA A 699 3.30 0.89 27.38
N GLN A 700 2.65 1.95 26.90
CA GLN A 700 2.88 3.33 27.31
C GLN A 700 1.94 3.77 28.45
N GLY A 701 1.01 2.90 28.86
CA GLY A 701 0.02 3.20 29.89
C GLY A 701 -1.21 3.94 29.37
N LYS A 702 -1.39 4.05 28.05
CA LYS A 702 -2.61 4.64 27.45
C LYS A 702 -3.74 3.61 27.48
N SER A 703 -4.93 4.03 27.88
CA SER A 703 -6.11 3.15 27.89
C SER A 703 -6.50 2.74 26.47
N LEU A 704 -6.77 1.44 26.28
CA LEU A 704 -7.24 0.87 25.03
C LEU A 704 -8.77 0.72 25.03
N THR A 705 -9.38 0.98 23.89
CA THR A 705 -10.83 0.85 23.71
C THR A 705 -11.23 -0.62 23.60
N ILE A 706 -12.22 -1.03 24.39
CA ILE A 706 -12.87 -2.34 24.26
C ILE A 706 -13.82 -2.32 23.07
N ARG A 707 -13.68 -3.30 22.18
CA ARG A 707 -14.55 -3.45 21.00
C ARG A 707 -15.71 -4.38 21.32
N LEU A 708 -16.91 -3.92 21.03
CA LEU A 708 -18.17 -4.65 21.21
C LEU A 708 -18.93 -4.67 19.88
N PRO A 709 -19.80 -5.67 19.65
CA PRO A 709 -20.70 -5.64 18.49
C PRO A 709 -21.68 -4.48 18.62
N GLU A 710 -22.25 -4.02 17.49
CA GLU A 710 -23.18 -2.88 17.46
C GLU A 710 -24.40 -3.06 18.39
N ASN A 711 -24.81 -4.30 18.65
CA ASN A 711 -25.85 -4.62 19.63
C ASN A 711 -25.26 -4.84 21.04
N ALA A 712 -25.16 -3.77 21.81
CA ALA A 712 -24.60 -3.78 23.17
C ALA A 712 -25.52 -4.37 24.26
N GLU A 713 -26.70 -4.90 23.91
CA GLU A 713 -27.62 -5.56 24.86
C GLU A 713 -27.34 -7.06 25.05
N LEU A 714 -26.37 -7.62 24.31
CA LEU A 714 -25.94 -9.00 24.45
C LEU A 714 -25.29 -9.27 25.81
N ARG A 715 -25.22 -10.53 26.22
CA ARG A 715 -24.47 -10.89 27.43
C ARG A 715 -22.97 -10.86 27.15
N ILE A 716 -22.17 -10.59 28.19
CA ILE A 716 -20.70 -10.59 28.10
C ILE A 716 -20.17 -11.82 27.35
N LYS A 717 -20.57 -13.02 27.76
CA LYS A 717 -20.08 -14.27 27.12
C LYS A 717 -20.43 -14.40 25.64
N GLU A 718 -21.49 -13.73 25.18
CA GLU A 718 -22.00 -13.78 23.80
C GLU A 718 -21.24 -12.79 22.90
N THR A 719 -20.57 -11.80 23.48
CA THR A 719 -19.76 -10.81 22.75
C THR A 719 -18.28 -11.14 22.70
N LEU A 720 -17.82 -12.16 23.43
CA LEU A 720 -16.43 -12.60 23.41
C LEU A 720 -16.14 -13.46 22.18
N VAL A 721 -14.96 -13.27 21.58
CA VAL A 721 -14.45 -14.12 20.52
C VAL A 721 -14.23 -15.52 21.09
N ASP A 722 -14.77 -16.54 20.43
CA ASP A 722 -14.81 -17.93 20.88
C ASP A 722 -15.38 -18.12 22.31
N GLY A 723 -16.19 -17.17 22.79
CA GLY A 723 -16.73 -17.18 24.16
C GLY A 723 -15.68 -16.92 25.26
N ARG A 724 -14.46 -16.52 24.90
CA ARG A 724 -13.29 -16.44 25.80
C ARG A 724 -12.54 -15.12 25.73
N TYR A 725 -12.35 -14.59 24.52
CA TYR A 725 -11.45 -13.48 24.28
C TYR A 725 -12.18 -12.15 24.12
N LEU A 726 -11.74 -11.13 24.86
CA LEU A 726 -12.20 -9.76 24.72
C LEU A 726 -11.35 -9.04 23.66
N SER A 727 -12.00 -8.44 22.68
CA SER A 727 -11.33 -7.68 21.61
C SER A 727 -11.09 -6.23 22.03
N VAL A 728 -9.89 -5.72 21.73
CA VAL A 728 -9.51 -4.33 22.02
C VAL A 728 -8.85 -3.65 20.80
N ALA A 729 -8.87 -2.32 20.79
CA ALA A 729 -8.33 -1.48 19.72
C ALA A 729 -6.82 -1.22 19.92
N GLY A 730 -5.99 -2.27 19.93
CA GLY A 730 -4.53 -2.15 20.02
C GLY A 730 -3.85 -3.31 20.77
N PRO A 731 -2.51 -3.29 20.89
CA PRO A 731 -1.77 -4.31 21.63
C PRO A 731 -1.90 -4.10 23.15
N ALA A 732 -2.64 -4.98 23.83
CA ALA A 732 -2.79 -4.93 25.27
C ALA A 732 -1.47 -5.32 25.97
N ALA A 733 -0.97 -4.46 26.85
CA ALA A 733 0.22 -4.74 27.68
C ALA A 733 -0.15 -5.02 29.13
N LYS A 734 -1.17 -4.32 29.66
CA LYS A 734 -1.63 -4.51 31.03
C LYS A 734 -3.15 -4.56 31.07
N VAL A 735 -3.67 -5.58 31.75
CA VAL A 735 -5.09 -5.79 31.94
C VAL A 735 -5.36 -5.87 33.43
N SER A 736 -6.33 -5.09 33.90
CA SER A 736 -6.79 -5.13 35.28
C SER A 736 -8.30 -5.28 35.30
N TYR A 737 -8.82 -5.98 36.30
CA TYR A 737 -10.25 -6.15 36.51
C TYR A 737 -10.68 -5.59 37.87
N MET A 738 -11.91 -5.09 37.91
CA MET A 738 -12.49 -4.53 39.13
C MET A 738 -12.90 -5.64 40.10
N THR A 739 -12.62 -5.43 41.38
CA THR A 739 -13.14 -6.21 42.51
C THR A 739 -13.74 -5.28 43.56
N LEU A 740 -14.72 -5.79 44.30
CA LEU A 740 -15.39 -5.05 45.38
C LEU A 740 -14.99 -5.63 46.74
N SER A 741 -14.70 -4.76 47.70
CA SER A 741 -14.58 -5.18 49.10
C SER A 741 -15.94 -5.57 49.68
N GLN A 742 -15.98 -6.49 50.65
CA GLN A 742 -17.25 -6.99 51.23
C GLN A 742 -17.85 -6.08 52.33
N ASN A 743 -17.55 -4.78 52.30
CA ASN A 743 -17.98 -3.85 53.34
C ASN A 743 -18.92 -2.79 52.73
N PRO A 744 -20.24 -3.01 52.71
CA PRO A 744 -21.17 -2.00 52.24
C PRO A 744 -21.14 -0.76 53.15
N VAL A 745 -21.25 0.41 52.53
CA VAL A 745 -21.21 1.72 53.19
C VAL A 745 -22.36 2.57 52.65
N ASP A 746 -23.09 3.22 53.57
CA ASP A 746 -24.08 4.24 53.24
C ASP A 746 -23.48 5.63 53.50
N ILE A 747 -23.41 6.47 52.47
CA ILE A 747 -22.96 7.87 52.59
C ILE A 747 -24.20 8.78 52.62
N PRO A 748 -24.52 9.45 53.73
CA PRO A 748 -25.65 10.37 53.76
C PRO A 748 -25.35 11.63 52.96
N TYR A 749 -26.37 12.18 52.30
CA TYR A 749 -26.30 13.49 51.67
C TYR A 749 -27.55 14.33 51.94
N GLU A 750 -27.35 15.64 52.02
CA GLU A 750 -28.39 16.64 52.22
C GLU A 750 -28.01 17.90 51.45
N PHE A 751 -28.96 18.48 50.70
CA PHE A 751 -28.72 19.67 49.91
C PHE A 751 -29.95 20.56 49.84
N THR A 752 -29.74 21.88 49.93
CA THR A 752 -30.80 22.89 49.77
C THR A 752 -30.45 23.81 48.61
N PHE A 753 -31.34 23.86 47.61
CA PHE A 753 -31.17 24.67 46.40
C PHE A 753 -31.35 26.15 46.71
N LYS A 754 -30.52 26.99 46.09
CA LYS A 754 -30.61 28.45 46.24
C LYS A 754 -31.95 28.97 45.70
N PRO A 755 -32.48 30.08 46.24
CA PRO A 755 -33.68 30.73 45.72
C PRO A 755 -33.49 31.17 44.27
N LEU A 756 -34.59 31.33 43.54
CA LEU A 756 -34.57 31.90 42.19
C LEU A 756 -33.94 33.31 42.24
N PRO A 757 -32.93 33.61 41.40
CA PRO A 757 -32.25 34.91 41.42
C PRO A 757 -33.18 36.11 41.23
#